data_AF-A0AAU5CA86-F1
#
_entry.id   AF-A0AAU5CA86-F1
#
_cell.length_a   1.000
_cell.length_b   1.000
_cell.length_c   1.000
_cell.angle_alpha   90.00
_cell.angle_beta   90.00
_cell.angle_gamma   90.00
#
_symmetry.space_group_name_H-M   'P 1'
#
loop_
_entity.id
_entity.type
_entity.pdbx_description
1 polymer ?
#
loop_
_entity_poly.entity_id
_entity_poly.type
_entity_poly.pdbx_seq_one_letter_code
_entity_poly.pdbx_strand_id
1 'polypeptide(L)'
;MAAAFVQASGGSVAAGRDIVASALGPHSSVTIHQPSRPEPVWPMRIGTPPLLASAFQPRSGLRAEIDSVRGAGKTPVLAQVLSGPGGVGKSQLAAAYVHEAVLDGTELVLWVPAADVQQVVSLYAQAAVLVQAPGALGEDSEQDARAFLGWLAATSRTWLVVLDDVADPGAVAPWWPPGRPGIGRVLATSRLKDVRLTGQGRARIDIGVFSGTEAAAYLEQRLGAEGVGHLLDGSAQELAEDLGHLPLAIGHAAAYLINEQLSGGAYLRRLRDRTRGLDELLPVWADTEGYGRHVGAALLLSLDAATTASPDGLVRLVLELAALLDPAGHPEALWSAPAVLDHLARHRQPAASAESTPTPDEVRSALLVLHRYALINYSAHREHLHVGIHSLTARAVREAGPAPGSEPASSAVSAAADGLLSIWPDPDQREHALAAVLRANTATLARTDASEPWRDNTRALVFRAGRSLLDNGLTHAARVYWQEVVPQAEESLGADHSDTLTALAELARTYRVLGTYEEALRLSERVLASRERFLGGDHPDTLRAQAEVGSSFRQLGRYEEARRLDEHVLAVRERLLGGDHLDTHEARGNLASSYRMLGRPQDAHRLNQLVADAQQRLLGGDHPKTLGTLLHVASTHGALGQYEEAFRIRQQVLIARAQLLGPDHPDTLNAQSNLVVSYAELGRHEEARELGLHVVAQRQRLLGEHHPETLRARANLAHVYRELGLHGDALLLAEQVLAEREQLLGTDHPDALLSRLDLSQIYEALGRYHDALHVAEALLADCERILGPKHPYTLIAHAGVAQHHGQLGHYDIALSLGEQAMSESERVLGPDHPTTLTVRGSLATVYAKMERREEALGLITTVAAALERTLGPEHPHTLQSRLSLAALYDRTDRNEDALRLHQQSVTDAERLRGRDHPDTLSARGNLAQHYCAVGRYEEAISLGERVLSDRERIFGPDHPATGLARNNLAYSYQAVGRHEDALPLLATAIAVCEQALGPEHPDTLDARGGLALVHLDIGRAEEGLRLLESLVADGERVLGPDHPLTANYRCCLLVAQMDTGHTDEAIAVAEQSAVDRERALGADHPQTLAAKLQLSVAYGSADRHSDAARVLAFMLGASERVHGPEHSETVLVLMALANSLCALGRYEDALALEERVLTTHERQLGPDHPDTIDARSSLAITHTLLGRHEEALRLREQVLSDRTRTLGPNHPDTLEAADLAAASRSALGPPDSTHPVEPTE
;
A
#
# COMPACT_ATOMS: atom_id res chain seq x y z
N MET A 1 -10.86 19.60 16.99
CA MET A 1 -9.76 20.53 17.36
C MET A 1 -9.12 20.11 18.67
N ALA A 2 -7.84 19.73 18.66
CA ALA A 2 -6.92 19.76 19.82
C ALA A 2 -5.48 19.76 19.26
N ALA A 3 -4.68 20.77 19.60
CA ALA A 3 -3.33 20.97 19.06
C ALA A 3 -2.30 20.06 19.75
N ALA A 4 -1.42 19.43 18.98
CA ALA A 4 -0.26 18.69 19.48
C ALA A 4 0.80 19.70 19.99
N PHE A 5 1.39 19.46 21.16
CA PHE A 5 2.48 20.30 21.69
C PHE A 5 3.81 19.56 21.58
N VAL A 6 4.83 20.26 21.09
CA VAL A 6 6.21 19.77 20.97
C VAL A 6 7.05 20.47 22.04
N GLN A 7 7.77 19.68 22.84
CA GLN A 7 8.73 20.19 23.83
C GLN A 7 10.13 19.70 23.48
N ALA A 8 11.08 20.63 23.32
CA ALA A 8 12.48 20.33 23.07
C ALA A 8 13.33 20.68 24.30
N SER A 9 14.32 19.85 24.62
CA SER A 9 15.34 20.15 25.64
C SER A 9 16.71 20.28 24.99
N GLY A 10 17.35 21.45 25.15
CA GLY A 10 18.77 21.70 24.86
C GLY A 10 19.12 22.01 23.40
N GLY A 11 19.13 23.31 23.04
CA GLY A 11 19.95 23.82 21.91
C GLY A 11 19.26 24.32 20.64
N SER A 12 17.93 24.33 20.49
CA SER A 12 17.26 24.84 19.28
C SER A 12 15.86 25.44 19.51
N VAL A 13 15.40 26.25 18.54
CA VAL A 13 14.25 27.19 18.58
C VAL A 13 12.95 26.54 18.11
N ALA A 14 11.83 26.84 18.79
CA ALA A 14 10.47 26.51 18.39
C ALA A 14 9.69 27.74 17.91
N ALA A 15 8.82 27.59 16.90
CA ALA A 15 7.73 28.53 16.62
C ALA A 15 6.55 27.88 15.85
N GLY A 16 5.35 27.93 16.44
CA GLY A 16 4.12 28.30 15.72
C GLY A 16 3.21 27.24 15.06
N ARG A 17 2.38 26.58 15.88
CA ARG A 17 1.00 26.05 15.65
C ARG A 17 0.61 25.10 14.51
N ASP A 18 1.33 24.90 13.42
CA ASP A 18 0.89 23.95 12.36
C ASP A 18 2.06 23.33 11.56
N ILE A 19 2.97 22.62 12.24
CA ILE A 19 4.00 21.82 11.57
C ILE A 19 4.07 20.44 12.23
N VAL A 20 3.87 19.39 11.44
CA VAL A 20 4.24 18.01 11.74
C VAL A 20 5.78 18.00 11.89
N ALA A 21 6.29 18.11 13.11
CA ALA A 21 7.63 18.61 13.39
C ALA A 21 8.78 17.69 12.95
N SER A 22 9.86 18.29 12.43
CA SER A 22 11.19 17.70 12.27
C SER A 22 12.08 18.01 13.47
N ALA A 23 12.88 17.03 13.91
CA ALA A 23 14.02 17.24 14.79
C ALA A 23 15.30 16.83 14.07
N LEU A 24 16.28 17.73 14.04
CA LEU A 24 17.61 17.50 13.47
C LEU A 24 18.65 17.67 14.59
N GLY A 25 19.55 16.70 14.73
CA GLY A 25 20.70 16.73 15.65
C GLY A 25 20.82 15.48 16.54
N PRO A 26 22.05 15.06 16.90
CA PRO A 26 22.25 13.98 17.86
C PRO A 26 21.74 14.40 19.25
N HIS A 27 20.93 13.55 19.88
CA HIS A 27 20.20 13.77 21.15
C HIS A 27 18.88 14.57 21.07
N SER A 28 18.42 14.91 19.86
CA SER A 28 17.09 15.50 19.69
C SER A 28 16.02 14.41 19.86
N SER A 29 15.14 14.57 20.85
CA SER A 29 13.95 13.71 21.02
C SER A 29 12.69 14.54 20.79
N VAL A 30 11.82 14.07 19.89
CA VAL A 30 10.46 14.61 19.74
C VAL A 30 9.55 13.68 20.51
N THR A 31 9.09 14.13 21.68
CA THR A 31 8.00 13.44 22.35
C THR A 31 6.70 13.96 21.74
N ILE A 32 6.13 13.19 20.80
CA ILE A 32 4.79 13.46 20.30
C ILE A 32 3.82 13.08 21.41
N HIS A 33 3.39 14.08 22.18
CA HIS A 33 2.17 13.92 22.93
C HIS A 33 1.03 13.89 21.91
N GLN A 34 0.68 12.68 21.44
CA GLN A 34 -0.69 12.45 21.02
C GLN A 34 -1.53 12.96 22.20
N PRO A 35 -2.50 13.87 21.99
CA PRO A 35 -3.46 14.09 23.05
C PRO A 35 -4.05 12.71 23.30
N SER A 36 -3.68 12.12 24.44
CA SER A 36 -4.38 10.97 24.99
C SER A 36 -5.85 11.31 24.81
N ARG A 37 -6.56 10.56 23.95
CA ARG A 37 -8.00 10.75 23.78
C ARG A 37 -8.53 10.85 25.21
N PRO A 38 -9.16 11.97 25.60
CA PRO A 38 -9.48 12.20 27.00
C PRO A 38 -10.10 10.93 27.54
N GLU A 39 -9.56 10.42 28.65
CA GLU A 39 -9.96 9.12 29.17
C GLU A 39 -11.49 9.05 29.18
N PRO A 40 -12.08 7.96 28.67
CA PRO A 40 -13.51 7.88 28.55
C PRO A 40 -14.14 8.13 29.91
N VAL A 41 -15.05 9.09 29.98
CA VAL A 41 -15.68 9.47 31.23
C VAL A 41 -16.75 8.44 31.55
N TRP A 42 -16.58 7.76 32.68
CA TRP A 42 -17.51 6.75 33.18
C TRP A 42 -18.35 7.30 34.33
N PRO A 43 -19.60 6.84 34.50
CA PRO A 43 -20.33 5.90 33.65
C PRO A 43 -20.79 6.56 32.34
N MET A 44 -20.84 5.77 31.26
CA MET A 44 -21.13 6.25 29.92
C MET A 44 -22.55 5.88 29.49
N ARG A 45 -23.24 6.84 28.88
CA ARG A 45 -24.60 6.69 28.38
C ARG A 45 -24.63 7.11 26.92
N ILE A 46 -24.99 6.18 26.05
CA ILE A 46 -24.92 6.36 24.60
C ILE A 46 -26.29 6.05 24.02
N GLY A 47 -26.75 6.89 23.09
CA GLY A 47 -28.15 6.90 22.68
C GLY A 47 -29.06 7.54 23.74
N THR A 48 -30.26 7.91 23.33
CA THR A 48 -31.23 8.58 24.21
C THR A 48 -32.45 7.70 24.41
N PRO A 49 -32.62 7.04 25.58
CA PRO A 49 -33.86 6.35 25.89
C PRO A 49 -35.02 7.34 25.94
N PRO A 50 -36.25 6.91 25.61
CA PRO A 50 -37.42 7.75 25.76
C PRO A 50 -37.59 8.12 27.23
N LEU A 51 -38.04 9.35 27.48
CA LEU A 51 -38.41 9.77 28.83
C LEU A 51 -39.50 8.85 29.36
N LEU A 52 -39.39 8.48 30.64
CA LEU A 52 -40.48 7.77 31.31
C LEU A 52 -41.72 8.65 31.30
N ALA A 53 -42.86 8.04 31.00
CA ALA A 53 -44.15 8.69 31.11
C ALA A 53 -44.30 9.25 32.53
N SER A 54 -44.88 10.45 32.66
CA SER A 54 -45.04 11.11 33.96
C SER A 54 -45.90 10.31 34.95
N ALA A 55 -46.75 9.41 34.45
CA ALA A 55 -47.48 8.41 35.22
C ALA A 55 -47.03 6.98 34.89
N PHE A 56 -45.71 6.77 34.75
CA PHE A 56 -45.14 5.47 34.43
C PHE A 56 -45.64 4.38 35.38
N GLN A 57 -46.14 3.27 34.82
CA GLN A 57 -46.56 2.11 35.58
C GLN A 57 -45.41 1.11 35.66
N PRO A 58 -44.96 0.73 36.87
CA PRO A 58 -43.80 -0.16 37.05
C PRO A 58 -44.08 -1.62 36.70
N ARG A 59 -45.36 -2.01 36.58
CA ARG A 59 -45.84 -3.36 36.22
C ARG A 59 -45.12 -4.47 36.99
N SER A 60 -45.14 -4.37 38.32
CA SER A 60 -44.32 -5.17 39.25
C SER A 60 -44.42 -6.69 39.04
N GLY A 61 -45.58 -7.21 38.62
CA GLY A 61 -45.75 -8.63 38.29
C GLY A 61 -44.97 -9.06 37.05
N LEU A 62 -45.09 -8.32 35.94
CA LEU A 62 -44.32 -8.57 34.71
C LEU A 62 -42.82 -8.33 34.94
N ARG A 63 -42.50 -7.35 35.77
CA ARG A 63 -41.12 -7.08 36.17
C ARG A 63 -40.50 -8.27 36.91
N ALA A 64 -41.21 -8.83 37.89
CA ALA A 64 -40.76 -10.03 38.58
C ALA A 64 -40.61 -11.23 37.62
N GLU A 65 -41.45 -11.34 36.59
CA GLU A 65 -41.31 -12.34 35.53
C GLU A 65 -40.01 -12.13 34.73
N ILE A 66 -39.74 -10.90 34.26
CA ILE A 66 -38.50 -10.54 33.56
C ILE A 66 -37.25 -10.83 34.42
N ASP A 67 -37.30 -10.48 35.70
CA ASP A 67 -36.22 -10.75 36.66
C ASP A 67 -36.09 -12.25 37.00
N SER A 68 -37.17 -13.04 36.93
CA SER A 68 -37.13 -14.48 37.19
C SER A 68 -36.54 -15.28 36.02
N VAL A 69 -36.84 -14.88 34.78
CA VAL A 69 -36.24 -15.45 33.55
C VAL A 69 -34.73 -15.25 33.53
N ARG A 70 -34.25 -14.18 34.19
CA ARG A 70 -32.82 -13.92 34.44
C ARG A 70 -32.16 -14.91 35.41
N GLY A 71 -32.92 -15.53 36.32
CA GLY A 71 -32.40 -16.43 37.36
C GLY A 71 -32.72 -17.93 37.19
N ALA A 72 -33.61 -18.29 36.26
CA ALA A 72 -34.12 -19.66 36.12
C ALA A 72 -33.43 -20.45 34.99
N GLY A 73 -32.47 -21.32 35.33
CA GLY A 73 -31.96 -22.35 34.42
C GLY A 73 -30.52 -22.79 34.66
N LYS A 74 -30.13 -23.96 34.10
CA LYS A 74 -28.73 -24.45 34.04
C LYS A 74 -27.88 -23.72 32.97
N THR A 75 -28.51 -22.92 32.12
CA THR A 75 -27.90 -22.15 31.03
C THR A 75 -28.21 -20.67 31.25
N PRO A 76 -27.22 -19.76 31.30
CA PRO A 76 -27.49 -18.36 31.57
C PRO A 76 -28.25 -17.72 30.40
N VAL A 77 -29.46 -17.22 30.67
CA VAL A 77 -30.22 -16.39 29.73
C VAL A 77 -29.71 -14.96 29.86
N LEU A 78 -29.03 -14.47 28.83
CA LEU A 78 -28.28 -13.20 28.85
C LEU A 78 -28.95 -12.08 28.04
N ALA A 79 -30.02 -12.43 27.32
CA ALA A 79 -30.81 -11.52 26.53
C ALA A 79 -32.32 -11.75 26.77
N GLN A 80 -33.06 -10.72 27.15
CA GLN A 80 -34.53 -10.76 27.18
C GLN A 80 -35.10 -10.03 25.97
N VAL A 81 -36.11 -10.62 25.34
CA VAL A 81 -36.85 -9.99 24.23
C VAL A 81 -38.27 -9.73 24.69
N LEU A 82 -38.58 -8.46 24.96
CA LEU A 82 -39.92 -7.99 25.27
C LEU A 82 -40.72 -7.95 23.97
N SER A 83 -41.56 -8.98 23.75
CA SER A 83 -42.39 -9.10 22.56
C SER A 83 -43.83 -8.79 22.88
N GLY A 84 -44.49 -8.00 22.05
CA GLY A 84 -45.89 -7.71 22.26
C GLY A 84 -46.43 -6.67 21.29
N PRO A 85 -47.74 -6.45 21.28
CA PRO A 85 -48.39 -5.49 20.39
C PRO A 85 -47.83 -4.07 20.47
N GLY A 86 -48.12 -3.25 19.46
CA GLY A 86 -47.81 -1.82 19.51
C GLY A 86 -48.49 -1.12 20.70
N GLY A 87 -47.86 -0.09 21.26
CA GLY A 87 -48.52 0.78 22.26
C GLY A 87 -48.69 0.22 23.68
N VAL A 88 -48.23 -1.01 23.97
CA VAL A 88 -48.32 -1.64 25.31
C VAL A 88 -47.22 -1.22 26.31
N GLY A 89 -46.35 -0.29 25.94
CA GLY A 89 -45.33 0.26 26.83
C GLY A 89 -44.02 -0.55 26.93
N LYS A 90 -43.67 -1.36 25.92
CA LYS A 90 -42.42 -2.14 25.91
C LYS A 90 -41.17 -1.26 26.05
N SER A 91 -41.05 -0.23 25.22
CA SER A 91 -39.95 0.73 25.26
C SER A 91 -39.92 1.52 26.57
N GLN A 92 -41.09 1.78 27.20
CA GLN A 92 -41.17 2.41 28.51
C GLN A 92 -40.66 1.49 29.63
N LEU A 93 -41.00 0.20 29.59
CA LEU A 93 -40.43 -0.80 30.50
C LEU A 93 -38.91 -0.92 30.31
N ALA A 94 -38.43 -0.97 29.07
CA ALA A 94 -37.01 -1.02 28.77
C ALA A 94 -36.27 0.25 29.23
N ALA A 95 -36.87 1.43 29.07
CA ALA A 95 -36.33 2.69 29.58
C ALA A 95 -36.27 2.70 31.11
N ALA A 96 -37.25 2.12 31.80
CA ALA A 96 -37.21 1.97 33.25
C ALA A 96 -36.05 1.08 33.70
N TYR A 97 -35.81 -0.04 33.01
CA TYR A 97 -34.63 -0.87 33.23
C TYR A 97 -33.32 -0.13 32.99
N VAL A 98 -33.27 0.78 32.01
CA VAL A 98 -32.11 1.65 31.78
C VAL A 98 -31.90 2.61 32.95
N HIS A 99 -32.95 3.28 33.43
CA HIS A 99 -32.85 4.19 34.57
C HIS A 99 -32.37 3.47 35.84
N GLU A 100 -32.80 2.24 36.04
CA GLU A 100 -32.37 1.41 37.17
C GLU A 100 -30.96 0.89 37.00
N ALA A 101 -30.58 0.41 35.82
CA ALA A 101 -29.22 -0.01 35.55
C ALA A 101 -28.22 1.12 35.83
N VAL A 102 -28.60 2.36 35.50
CA VAL A 102 -27.83 3.56 35.83
C VAL A 102 -27.73 3.78 37.35
N LEU A 103 -28.82 3.62 38.10
CA LEU A 103 -28.84 3.75 39.57
C LEU A 103 -28.05 2.63 40.28
N ASP A 104 -28.10 1.42 39.72
CA ASP A 104 -27.39 0.22 40.20
C ASP A 104 -25.87 0.27 39.89
N GLY A 105 -25.39 1.32 39.22
CA GLY A 105 -23.97 1.53 38.93
C GLY A 105 -23.46 0.81 37.68
N THR A 106 -24.34 0.47 36.73
CA THR A 106 -23.90 -0.08 35.42
C THR A 106 -23.03 0.95 34.70
N GLU A 107 -21.82 0.57 34.31
CA GLU A 107 -20.82 1.49 33.80
C GLU A 107 -21.08 1.94 32.36
N LEU A 108 -21.65 1.09 31.51
CA LEU A 108 -22.09 1.44 30.16
C LEU A 108 -23.58 1.14 29.95
N VAL A 109 -24.33 2.14 29.52
CA VAL A 109 -25.71 1.96 29.06
C VAL A 109 -25.86 2.48 27.65
N LEU A 110 -26.35 1.63 26.76
CA LEU A 110 -26.53 1.94 25.35
C LEU A 110 -28.00 1.72 24.96
N TRP A 111 -28.66 2.75 24.43
CA TRP A 111 -30.02 2.67 23.88
C TRP A 111 -29.98 2.76 22.36
N VAL A 112 -30.35 1.69 21.67
CA VAL A 112 -30.22 1.58 20.22
C VAL A 112 -31.59 1.45 19.55
N PRO A 113 -32.01 2.42 18.74
CA PRO A 113 -33.10 2.23 17.80
C PRO A 113 -32.75 1.09 16.82
N ALA A 114 -33.54 0.02 16.82
CA ALA A 114 -33.31 -1.21 16.07
C ALA A 114 -34.42 -1.50 15.05
N ALA A 115 -35.24 -0.49 14.74
CA ALA A 115 -36.21 -0.55 13.64
C ALA A 115 -35.52 -0.63 12.26
N ASP A 116 -34.32 -0.06 12.15
CA ASP A 116 -33.41 -0.16 11.00
C ASP A 116 -32.03 -0.63 11.47
N VAL A 117 -31.47 -1.64 10.78
CA VAL A 117 -30.14 -2.17 11.07
C VAL A 117 -29.04 -1.10 10.92
N GLN A 118 -29.22 -0.11 10.04
CA GLN A 118 -28.24 0.95 9.85
C GLN A 118 -28.11 1.85 11.08
N GLN A 119 -29.21 2.08 11.82
CA GLN A 119 -29.19 2.81 13.09
C GLN A 119 -28.43 2.04 14.17
N VAL A 120 -28.55 0.70 14.17
CA VAL A 120 -27.76 -0.19 15.05
C VAL A 120 -26.28 -0.05 14.76
N VAL A 121 -25.90 -0.17 13.50
CA VAL A 121 -24.50 -0.08 13.06
C VAL A 121 -23.91 1.30 13.39
N SER A 122 -24.56 2.39 13.00
CA SER A 122 -24.06 3.74 13.26
C SER A 122 -23.91 4.05 14.75
N LEU A 123 -24.87 3.61 15.59
CA LEU A 123 -24.79 3.90 17.02
C LEU A 123 -23.76 3.01 17.73
N TYR A 124 -23.59 1.76 17.31
CA TYR A 124 -22.49 0.93 17.79
C TYR A 124 -21.13 1.50 17.39
N ALA A 125 -21.00 2.03 16.17
CA ALA A 125 -19.78 2.70 15.74
C ALA A 125 -19.44 3.89 16.62
N GLN A 126 -20.42 4.76 16.87
CA GLN A 126 -20.27 5.88 17.79
C GLN A 126 -19.89 5.39 19.19
N ALA A 127 -20.55 4.34 19.67
CA ALA A 127 -20.23 3.74 20.95
C ALA A 127 -18.79 3.25 21.03
N ALA A 128 -18.31 2.58 19.97
CA ALA A 128 -16.95 2.11 19.81
C ALA A 128 -15.91 3.23 20.01
N VAL A 129 -16.13 4.38 19.37
CA VAL A 129 -15.26 5.55 19.49
C VAL A 129 -15.25 6.10 20.91
N LEU A 130 -16.44 6.23 21.51
CA LEU A 130 -16.60 6.80 22.85
C LEU A 130 -15.98 5.89 23.92
N VAL A 131 -16.14 4.58 23.83
CA VAL A 131 -15.52 3.62 24.77
C VAL A 131 -14.05 3.35 24.45
N GLN A 132 -13.53 3.94 23.36
CA GLN A 132 -12.19 3.69 22.84
C GLN A 132 -11.92 2.18 22.62
N ALA A 133 -12.88 1.50 22.00
CA ALA A 133 -12.77 0.09 21.69
C ALA A 133 -11.52 -0.16 20.82
N PRO A 134 -10.70 -1.20 21.10
CA PRO A 134 -9.55 -1.53 20.27
C PRO A 134 -9.98 -1.74 18.81
N GLY A 135 -9.37 -0.96 17.91
CA GLY A 135 -9.71 -0.96 16.48
C GLY A 135 -10.80 0.03 16.07
N ALA A 136 -11.45 0.73 17.01
CA ALA A 136 -12.48 1.72 16.74
C ALA A 136 -11.92 3.15 16.60
N LEU A 137 -11.89 3.64 15.37
CA LEU A 137 -11.27 4.92 15.05
C LEU A 137 -12.28 6.01 14.66
N GLY A 138 -13.53 5.64 14.33
CA GLY A 138 -14.63 6.56 14.03
C GLY A 138 -14.83 6.81 12.55
N GLU A 139 -14.42 5.87 11.70
CA GLU A 139 -14.16 6.06 10.28
C GLU A 139 -14.86 5.02 9.39
N ASP A 140 -15.18 3.83 9.93
CA ASP A 140 -16.03 2.83 9.28
C ASP A 140 -17.08 2.38 10.29
N SER A 141 -18.34 2.74 10.02
CA SER A 141 -19.41 2.45 10.95
C SER A 141 -19.65 0.95 11.14
N GLU A 142 -19.51 0.14 10.09
CA GLU A 142 -19.75 -1.30 10.16
C GLU A 142 -18.66 -1.99 10.98
N GLN A 143 -17.42 -1.58 10.78
CA GLN A 143 -16.29 -2.11 11.51
C GLN A 143 -16.19 -1.60 12.94
N ASP A 144 -16.35 -0.29 13.16
CA ASP A 144 -16.37 0.28 14.50
C ASP A 144 -17.50 -0.38 15.30
N ALA A 145 -18.65 -0.67 14.68
CA ALA A 145 -19.71 -1.45 15.30
C ALA A 145 -19.29 -2.88 15.66
N ARG A 146 -18.52 -3.57 14.80
CA ARG A 146 -17.94 -4.88 15.12
C ARG A 146 -16.89 -4.80 16.22
N ALA A 147 -16.04 -3.78 16.22
CA ALA A 147 -15.04 -3.53 17.25
C ALA A 147 -15.72 -3.28 18.60
N PHE A 148 -16.84 -2.55 18.60
CA PHE A 148 -17.67 -2.38 19.78
C PHE A 148 -18.25 -3.71 20.29
N LEU A 149 -18.78 -4.55 19.41
CA LEU A 149 -19.26 -5.89 19.79
C LEU A 149 -18.12 -6.77 20.36
N GLY A 150 -16.93 -6.71 19.76
CA GLY A 150 -15.73 -7.38 20.28
C GLY A 150 -15.30 -6.82 21.64
N TRP A 151 -15.37 -5.51 21.83
CA TRP A 151 -15.09 -4.86 23.11
C TRP A 151 -16.11 -5.25 24.18
N LEU A 152 -17.41 -5.26 23.87
CA LEU A 152 -18.47 -5.74 24.77
C LEU A 152 -18.23 -7.20 25.19
N ALA A 153 -17.74 -8.01 24.25
CA ALA A 153 -17.36 -9.38 24.53
C ALA A 153 -16.15 -9.48 25.46
N ALA A 154 -15.19 -8.57 25.41
CA ALA A 154 -13.92 -8.71 26.14
C ALA A 154 -13.86 -7.93 27.47
N THR A 155 -14.63 -6.84 27.60
CA THR A 155 -14.53 -5.90 28.72
C THR A 155 -14.88 -6.52 30.07
N SER A 156 -14.25 -6.01 31.13
CA SER A 156 -14.60 -6.31 32.52
C SER A 156 -15.64 -5.35 33.10
N ARG A 157 -16.00 -4.30 32.36
CA ARG A 157 -16.97 -3.28 32.80
C ARG A 157 -18.39 -3.78 32.66
N THR A 158 -19.26 -3.39 33.60
CA THR A 158 -20.67 -3.76 33.53
C THR A 158 -21.41 -2.97 32.44
N TRP A 159 -22.23 -3.64 31.65
CA TRP A 159 -22.94 -2.99 30.53
C TRP A 159 -24.36 -3.49 30.29
N LEU A 160 -25.21 -2.60 29.77
CA LEU A 160 -26.56 -2.87 29.30
C LEU A 160 -26.75 -2.29 27.90
N VAL A 161 -27.11 -3.15 26.94
CA VAL A 161 -27.52 -2.72 25.59
C VAL A 161 -29.01 -2.96 25.41
N VAL A 162 -29.74 -1.90 25.06
CA VAL A 162 -31.15 -1.99 24.68
C VAL A 162 -31.29 -1.89 23.17
N LEU A 163 -31.91 -2.89 22.54
CA LEU A 163 -32.30 -2.87 21.13
C LEU A 163 -33.81 -2.59 21.02
N ASP A 164 -34.19 -1.35 20.73
CA ASP A 164 -35.59 -0.93 20.74
C ASP A 164 -36.26 -1.05 19.36
N ASP A 165 -37.43 -1.70 19.31
CA ASP A 165 -38.27 -1.97 18.14
C ASP A 165 -37.59 -2.77 17.02
N VAL A 166 -36.99 -3.92 17.35
CA VAL A 166 -36.43 -4.86 16.35
C VAL A 166 -37.53 -5.27 15.36
N ALA A 167 -37.45 -4.72 14.14
CA ALA A 167 -38.43 -4.91 13.07
C ALA A 167 -38.03 -6.02 12.08
N ASP A 168 -36.73 -6.22 11.84
CA ASP A 168 -36.20 -7.33 11.03
C ASP A 168 -35.16 -8.14 11.84
N PRO A 169 -35.57 -9.30 12.40
CA PRO A 169 -34.65 -10.18 13.14
C PRO A 169 -33.50 -10.73 12.30
N GLY A 170 -33.69 -10.86 10.97
CA GLY A 170 -32.67 -11.36 10.06
C GLY A 170 -31.53 -10.37 9.87
N ALA A 171 -31.88 -9.11 9.57
CA ALA A 171 -30.90 -8.04 9.41
C ALA A 171 -30.13 -7.73 10.71
N VAL A 172 -30.81 -7.78 11.88
CA VAL A 172 -30.18 -7.48 13.18
C VAL A 172 -29.36 -8.66 13.74
N ALA A 173 -29.55 -9.89 13.24
CA ALA A 173 -28.88 -11.08 13.79
C ALA A 173 -27.34 -10.98 13.87
N PRO A 174 -26.60 -10.45 12.87
CA PRO A 174 -25.15 -10.27 12.95
C PRO A 174 -24.71 -9.23 14.00
N TRP A 175 -25.63 -8.37 14.43
CA TRP A 175 -25.37 -7.20 15.31
C TRP A 175 -25.88 -7.41 16.74
N TRP A 176 -26.21 -8.65 17.10
CA TRP A 176 -26.69 -8.97 18.44
C TRP A 176 -25.52 -8.96 19.46
N PRO A 177 -25.60 -8.20 20.58
CA PRO A 177 -24.49 -8.13 21.53
C PRO A 177 -24.18 -9.48 22.19
N PRO A 178 -22.90 -9.83 22.33
CA PRO A 178 -22.48 -11.05 23.02
C PRO A 178 -22.61 -10.89 24.53
N GLY A 179 -23.71 -11.35 25.13
CA GLY A 179 -23.93 -11.27 26.57
C GLY A 179 -22.93 -12.12 27.39
N ARG A 180 -22.58 -11.66 28.59
CA ARG A 180 -21.75 -12.41 29.57
C ARG A 180 -22.42 -12.40 30.96
N PRO A 181 -22.54 -13.55 31.65
CA PRO A 181 -23.18 -13.60 32.96
C PRO A 181 -22.49 -12.67 33.96
N GLY A 182 -23.26 -11.79 34.62
CA GLY A 182 -22.75 -10.86 35.63
C GLY A 182 -22.04 -9.61 35.10
N ILE A 183 -21.74 -9.52 33.80
CA ILE A 183 -21.05 -8.38 33.18
C ILE A 183 -21.96 -7.65 32.20
N GLY A 184 -22.52 -8.36 31.22
CA GLY A 184 -23.18 -7.75 30.06
C GLY A 184 -24.60 -8.27 29.82
N ARG A 185 -25.55 -7.34 29.66
CA ARG A 185 -26.99 -7.64 29.49
C ARG A 185 -27.54 -7.06 28.20
N VAL A 186 -28.43 -7.80 27.54
CA VAL A 186 -29.19 -7.32 26.37
C VAL A 186 -30.68 -7.33 26.67
N LEU A 187 -31.35 -6.21 26.39
CA LEU A 187 -32.80 -6.11 26.43
C LEU A 187 -33.29 -5.66 25.05
N ALA A 188 -34.05 -6.50 24.35
CA ALA A 188 -34.63 -6.12 23.07
C ALA A 188 -36.14 -5.91 23.20
N THR A 189 -36.71 -4.97 22.45
CA THR A 189 -38.16 -4.86 22.28
C THR A 189 -38.53 -5.19 20.84
N SER A 190 -39.62 -5.91 20.63
CA SER A 190 -40.12 -6.22 19.27
C SER A 190 -41.63 -6.38 19.25
N ARG A 191 -42.22 -6.14 18.07
CA ARG A 191 -43.62 -6.45 17.78
C ARG A 191 -43.82 -7.89 17.29
N LEU A 192 -42.73 -8.54 16.88
CA LEU A 192 -42.76 -9.86 16.28
C LEU A 192 -42.77 -10.96 17.33
N LYS A 193 -43.42 -12.06 16.96
CA LYS A 193 -43.34 -13.37 17.64
C LYS A 193 -42.51 -14.36 16.82
N ASP A 194 -41.42 -13.87 16.21
CA ASP A 194 -40.53 -14.64 15.33
C ASP A 194 -39.63 -15.58 16.15
N VAL A 195 -39.43 -16.81 15.67
CA VAL A 195 -38.56 -17.81 16.31
C VAL A 195 -37.10 -17.34 16.32
N ARG A 196 -36.65 -16.55 15.34
CA ARG A 196 -35.29 -16.00 15.24
C ARG A 196 -34.93 -15.03 16.38
N LEU A 197 -35.93 -14.49 17.08
CA LEU A 197 -35.74 -13.67 18.28
C LEU A 197 -35.51 -14.51 19.55
N THR A 198 -35.64 -15.84 19.46
CA THR A 198 -35.52 -16.77 20.59
C THR A 198 -34.44 -17.83 20.34
N GLY A 199 -33.87 -18.39 21.41
CA GLY A 199 -32.76 -19.36 21.31
C GLY A 199 -31.39 -18.69 21.45
N GLN A 200 -30.32 -19.49 21.48
CA GLN A 200 -28.93 -19.03 21.70
C GLN A 200 -28.77 -18.09 22.93
N GLY A 201 -29.43 -18.41 24.04
CA GLY A 201 -29.38 -17.60 25.28
C GLY A 201 -30.35 -16.41 25.33
N ARG A 202 -31.29 -16.30 24.38
CA ARG A 202 -32.36 -15.29 24.32
C ARG A 202 -33.70 -15.88 24.76
N ALA A 203 -34.41 -15.18 25.64
CA ALA A 203 -35.75 -15.56 26.09
C ALA A 203 -36.79 -14.48 25.75
N ARG A 204 -37.91 -14.89 25.15
CA ARG A 204 -39.03 -14.00 24.86
C ARG A 204 -39.94 -13.87 26.07
N ILE A 205 -40.39 -12.65 26.33
CA ILE A 205 -41.36 -12.31 27.37
C ILE A 205 -42.50 -11.58 26.70
N ASP A 206 -43.71 -12.12 26.84
CA ASP A 206 -44.89 -11.58 26.18
C ASP A 206 -45.48 -10.42 27.00
N ILE A 207 -45.45 -9.22 26.43
CA ILE A 207 -45.96 -8.00 27.07
C ILE A 207 -47.36 -7.69 26.53
N GLY A 208 -48.35 -7.70 27.43
CA GLY A 208 -49.74 -7.33 27.13
C GLY A 208 -50.09 -5.88 27.51
N VAL A 209 -51.35 -5.49 27.27
CA VAL A 209 -51.96 -4.23 27.75
C VAL A 209 -51.90 -4.10 29.28
N PHE A 210 -52.19 -2.92 29.84
CA PHE A 210 -52.27 -2.76 31.30
C PHE A 210 -53.37 -3.65 31.90
N SER A 211 -53.19 -4.06 33.15
CA SER A 211 -54.31 -4.52 33.97
C SER A 211 -55.25 -3.35 34.30
N GLY A 212 -56.51 -3.63 34.66
CA GLY A 212 -57.46 -2.58 35.05
C GLY A 212 -56.94 -1.69 36.18
N THR A 213 -56.21 -2.27 37.14
CA THR A 213 -55.56 -1.53 38.23
C THR A 213 -54.40 -0.65 37.77
N GLU A 214 -53.56 -1.14 36.85
CA GLU A 214 -52.45 -0.35 36.27
C GLU A 214 -52.98 0.81 35.43
N ALA A 215 -54.04 0.58 34.66
CA ALA A 215 -54.66 1.58 33.81
C ALA A 215 -55.35 2.71 34.60
N ALA A 216 -56.11 2.36 35.65
CA ALA A 216 -56.72 3.34 36.54
C ALA A 216 -55.65 4.13 37.31
N ALA A 217 -54.63 3.46 37.83
CA ALA A 217 -53.51 4.11 38.53
C ALA A 217 -52.76 5.10 37.63
N TYR A 218 -52.57 4.77 36.34
CA TYR A 218 -51.99 5.69 35.36
C TYR A 218 -52.82 6.99 35.27
N LEU A 219 -54.14 6.87 35.09
CA LEU A 219 -55.03 8.03 34.97
C LEU A 219 -55.01 8.90 36.23
N GLU A 220 -55.13 8.28 37.40
CA GLU A 220 -55.12 8.95 38.71
C GLU A 220 -53.81 9.69 38.97
N GLN A 221 -52.68 9.03 38.71
CA GLN A 221 -51.36 9.62 38.89
C GLN A 221 -51.12 10.76 37.89
N ARG A 222 -51.50 10.57 36.62
CA ARG A 222 -51.26 11.57 35.57
C ARG A 222 -52.05 12.86 35.81
N LEU A 223 -53.34 12.73 36.10
CA LEU A 223 -54.21 13.88 36.37
C LEU A 223 -53.93 14.49 37.74
N GLY A 224 -53.56 13.67 38.73
CA GLY A 224 -53.16 14.12 40.06
C GLY A 224 -51.89 14.96 40.05
N ALA A 225 -50.88 14.58 39.26
CA ALA A 225 -49.63 15.34 39.10
C ALA A 225 -49.85 16.76 38.56
N GLU A 226 -50.90 16.96 37.74
CA GLU A 226 -51.30 18.27 37.19
C GLU A 226 -52.34 18.99 38.07
N GLY A 227 -52.66 18.45 39.26
CA GLY A 227 -53.63 19.05 40.19
C GLY A 227 -55.10 18.92 39.78
N VAL A 228 -55.41 18.14 38.72
CA VAL A 228 -56.75 18.01 38.13
C VAL A 228 -57.36 16.62 38.31
N GLY A 229 -56.93 15.88 39.33
CA GLY A 229 -57.46 14.53 39.63
C GLY A 229 -58.98 14.47 39.83
N HIS A 230 -59.60 15.59 40.23
CA HIS A 230 -61.06 15.71 40.37
C HIS A 230 -61.83 15.52 39.05
N LEU A 231 -61.18 15.74 37.89
CA LEU A 231 -61.79 15.53 36.58
C LEU A 231 -62.14 14.06 36.32
N LEU A 232 -61.48 13.10 36.99
CA LEU A 232 -61.79 11.69 36.81
C LEU A 232 -63.17 11.28 37.31
N ASP A 233 -63.86 12.08 38.13
CA ASP A 233 -65.27 11.91 38.55
C ASP A 233 -65.73 10.49 38.96
N GLY A 234 -64.81 9.61 39.36
CA GLY A 234 -65.08 8.20 39.65
C GLY A 234 -65.09 7.27 38.42
N SER A 235 -64.88 7.79 37.21
CA SER A 235 -64.91 7.05 35.94
C SER A 235 -63.57 6.45 35.49
N ALA A 236 -62.50 6.51 36.30
CA ALA A 236 -61.16 6.03 35.94
C ALA A 236 -61.16 4.57 35.45
N GLN A 237 -61.96 3.70 36.07
CA GLN A 237 -62.03 2.29 35.72
C GLN A 237 -62.83 2.04 34.44
N GLU A 238 -63.96 2.74 34.26
CA GLU A 238 -64.74 2.70 33.01
C GLU A 238 -63.95 3.28 31.83
N LEU A 239 -63.21 4.37 32.03
CA LEU A 239 -62.27 4.94 31.04
C LEU A 239 -61.21 3.93 30.65
N ALA A 240 -60.62 3.24 31.62
CA ALA A 240 -59.60 2.22 31.37
C ALA A 240 -60.15 1.05 30.53
N GLU A 241 -61.37 0.58 30.83
CA GLU A 241 -62.05 -0.51 30.09
C GLU A 241 -62.38 -0.10 28.64
N ASP A 242 -63.02 1.06 28.45
CA ASP A 242 -63.40 1.57 27.13
C ASP A 242 -62.20 1.93 26.24
N LEU A 243 -61.02 2.18 26.83
CA LEU A 243 -59.76 2.39 26.11
C LEU A 243 -58.97 1.10 25.87
N GLY A 244 -59.56 -0.07 26.19
CA GLY A 244 -58.95 -1.39 26.01
C GLY A 244 -57.72 -1.64 26.89
N HIS A 245 -57.62 -0.92 28.00
CA HIS A 245 -56.45 -0.88 28.90
C HIS A 245 -55.11 -0.60 28.19
N LEU A 246 -55.13 0.01 27.00
CA LEU A 246 -53.93 0.24 26.21
C LEU A 246 -53.21 1.51 26.69
N PRO A 247 -51.93 1.43 27.12
CA PRO A 247 -51.19 2.57 27.66
C PRO A 247 -51.17 3.80 26.74
N LEU A 248 -51.02 3.58 25.43
CA LEU A 248 -51.04 4.67 24.44
C LEU A 248 -52.39 5.39 24.37
N ALA A 249 -53.50 4.65 24.31
CA ALA A 249 -54.85 5.22 24.25
C ALA A 249 -55.22 5.95 25.54
N ILE A 250 -54.82 5.38 26.69
CA ILE A 250 -54.96 6.01 28.01
C ILE A 250 -54.14 7.30 28.10
N GLY A 251 -52.93 7.31 27.54
CA GLY A 251 -52.09 8.51 27.46
C GLY A 251 -52.76 9.65 26.68
N HIS A 252 -53.33 9.35 25.51
CA HIS A 252 -54.10 10.33 24.72
C HIS A 252 -55.32 10.85 25.51
N ALA A 253 -56.09 9.97 26.13
CA ALA A 253 -57.25 10.35 26.93
C ALA A 253 -56.88 11.22 28.14
N ALA A 254 -55.82 10.87 28.87
CA ALA A 254 -55.33 11.65 30.00
C ALA A 254 -54.91 13.07 29.55
N ALA A 255 -54.15 13.16 28.45
CA ALA A 255 -53.75 14.44 27.88
C ALA A 255 -54.96 15.26 27.44
N TYR A 256 -55.97 14.65 26.81
CA TYR A 256 -57.22 15.32 26.46
C TYR A 256 -57.93 15.91 27.68
N LEU A 257 -58.13 15.10 28.72
CA LEU A 257 -58.84 15.51 29.95
C LEU A 257 -58.13 16.70 30.62
N ILE A 258 -56.81 16.65 30.71
CA ILE A 258 -55.99 17.72 31.30
C ILE A 258 -56.11 19.02 30.50
N ASN A 259 -56.00 18.95 29.17
CA ASN A 259 -55.99 20.14 28.32
C ASN A 259 -57.38 20.76 28.15
N GLU A 260 -58.42 19.95 28.01
CA GLU A 260 -59.80 20.42 27.82
C GLU A 260 -60.53 20.70 29.14
N GLN A 261 -59.92 20.37 30.29
CA GLN A 261 -60.54 20.48 31.62
C GLN A 261 -61.92 19.80 31.68
N LEU A 262 -62.06 18.65 31.00
CA LEU A 262 -63.32 17.92 30.83
C LEU A 262 -63.43 16.80 31.87
N SER A 263 -64.64 16.54 32.39
CA SER A 263 -64.84 15.40 33.29
C SER A 263 -64.76 14.06 32.55
N GLY A 264 -64.31 13.02 33.24
CA GLY A 264 -64.12 11.67 32.70
C GLY A 264 -65.41 11.07 32.15
N GLY A 265 -66.54 11.24 32.84
CA GLY A 265 -67.85 10.84 32.36
C GLY A 265 -68.30 11.57 31.08
N ALA A 266 -67.90 12.83 30.90
CA ALA A 266 -68.18 13.57 29.66
C ALA A 266 -67.27 13.13 28.49
N TYR A 267 -66.01 12.81 28.77
CA TYR A 267 -65.10 12.23 27.77
C TYR A 267 -65.56 10.84 27.32
N LEU A 268 -65.97 9.98 28.25
CA LEU A 268 -66.51 8.64 27.94
C LEU A 268 -67.66 8.68 26.92
N ARG A 269 -68.58 9.65 27.06
CA ARG A 269 -69.66 9.83 26.07
C ARG A 269 -69.09 10.15 24.68
N ARG A 270 -68.17 11.10 24.59
CA ARG A 270 -67.53 11.48 23.31
C ARG A 270 -66.74 10.31 22.70
N LEU A 271 -66.04 9.53 23.53
CA LEU A 271 -65.29 8.35 23.11
C LEU A 271 -66.21 7.26 22.55
N ARG A 272 -67.30 6.93 23.26
CA ARG A 272 -68.29 5.94 22.81
C ARG A 272 -68.99 6.37 21.52
N ASP A 273 -69.36 7.64 21.41
CA ASP A 273 -69.99 8.18 20.20
C ASP A 273 -69.04 8.14 19.00
N ARG A 274 -67.77 8.52 19.20
CA ARG A 274 -66.74 8.45 18.16
C ARG A 274 -66.44 7.00 17.74
N THR A 275 -66.40 6.09 18.70
CA THR A 275 -66.14 4.66 18.45
C THR A 275 -67.28 4.04 17.61
N ARG A 276 -68.55 4.36 17.93
CA ARG A 276 -69.70 3.94 17.12
C ARG A 276 -69.67 4.47 15.69
N GLY A 277 -69.25 5.73 15.50
CA GLY A 277 -69.08 6.29 14.16
C GLY A 277 -67.98 5.61 13.33
N LEU A 278 -66.92 5.11 13.97
CA LEU A 278 -65.88 4.31 13.32
C LEU A 278 -66.37 2.89 12.98
N ASP A 279 -67.29 2.32 13.78
CA ASP A 279 -67.93 1.02 13.51
C ASP A 279 -68.77 1.02 12.23
N GLU A 280 -69.32 2.18 11.83
CA GLU A 280 -70.09 2.34 10.59
C GLU A 280 -69.21 2.51 9.34
N LEU A 281 -67.94 2.94 9.49
CA LEU A 281 -67.03 3.31 8.38
C LEU A 281 -65.88 2.32 8.13
N LEU A 282 -65.46 1.53 9.14
CA LEU A 282 -64.34 0.58 9.04
C LEU A 282 -64.79 -0.85 9.40
N PRO A 283 -64.73 -1.83 8.49
CA PRO A 283 -65.12 -3.21 8.80
C PRO A 283 -64.14 -3.91 9.77
N VAL A 284 -64.66 -4.89 10.53
CA VAL A 284 -63.97 -5.56 11.67
C VAL A 284 -62.61 -6.17 11.31
N TRP A 285 -62.38 -6.53 10.05
CA TRP A 285 -61.13 -7.15 9.57
C TRP A 285 -59.99 -6.16 9.24
N ALA A 286 -60.27 -4.84 9.21
CA ALA A 286 -59.23 -3.82 9.00
C ALA A 286 -58.33 -3.60 10.24
N ASP A 287 -58.82 -3.98 11.44
CA ASP A 287 -58.06 -3.91 12.69
C ASP A 287 -57.29 -5.22 12.92
N THR A 288 -56.16 -5.38 12.21
CA THR A 288 -55.31 -6.58 12.25
C THR A 288 -54.76 -6.93 13.63
N GLU A 289 -54.76 -5.98 14.57
CA GLU A 289 -54.25 -6.16 15.93
C GLU A 289 -55.35 -6.21 17.01
N GLY A 290 -56.58 -5.74 16.73
CA GLY A 290 -57.75 -5.86 17.61
C GLY A 290 -57.92 -4.75 18.65
N TYR A 291 -57.07 -3.72 18.61
CA TYR A 291 -57.13 -2.53 19.48
C TYR A 291 -56.88 -1.21 18.74
N GLY A 292 -56.75 -1.25 17.41
CA GLY A 292 -56.61 -0.06 16.57
C GLY A 292 -57.81 0.89 16.68
N ARG A 293 -59.01 0.36 16.94
CA ARG A 293 -60.23 1.17 17.17
C ARG A 293 -60.14 2.07 18.40
N HIS A 294 -59.69 1.54 19.53
CA HIS A 294 -59.60 2.29 20.79
C HIS A 294 -58.55 3.40 20.72
N VAL A 295 -57.39 3.10 20.10
CA VAL A 295 -56.37 4.12 19.79
C VAL A 295 -56.92 5.15 18.82
N GLY A 296 -57.53 4.71 17.72
CA GLY A 296 -58.07 5.59 16.69
C GLY A 296 -59.11 6.57 17.24
N ALA A 297 -60.05 6.10 18.07
CA ALA A 297 -61.06 6.97 18.67
C ALA A 297 -60.44 8.00 19.65
N ALA A 298 -59.54 7.57 20.54
CA ALA A 298 -58.87 8.46 21.50
C ALA A 298 -57.93 9.46 20.82
N LEU A 299 -57.22 9.01 19.77
CA LEU A 299 -56.34 9.82 18.94
C LEU A 299 -57.12 10.87 18.16
N LEU A 300 -58.21 10.49 17.48
CA LEU A 300 -59.02 11.42 16.70
C LEU A 300 -59.66 12.49 17.60
N LEU A 301 -60.14 12.12 18.79
CA LEU A 301 -60.62 13.10 19.77
C LEU A 301 -59.52 14.08 20.18
N SER A 302 -58.32 13.58 20.48
CA SER A 302 -57.16 14.40 20.84
C SER A 302 -56.72 15.31 19.69
N LEU A 303 -56.80 14.82 18.45
CA LEU A 303 -56.51 15.59 17.25
C LEU A 303 -57.55 16.70 17.01
N ASP A 304 -58.83 16.40 17.18
CA ASP A 304 -59.90 17.41 17.05
C ASP A 304 -59.75 18.52 18.09
N ALA A 305 -59.45 18.15 19.35
CA ALA A 305 -59.18 19.11 20.42
C ALA A 305 -57.91 19.93 20.15
N ALA A 306 -56.82 19.30 19.74
CA ALA A 306 -55.59 19.99 19.35
C ALA A 306 -55.82 20.97 18.19
N THR A 307 -56.61 20.58 17.20
CA THR A 307 -56.98 21.43 16.05
C THR A 307 -57.88 22.60 16.50
N THR A 308 -58.75 22.38 17.50
CA THR A 308 -59.57 23.46 18.08
C THR A 308 -58.73 24.44 18.90
N ALA A 309 -57.70 23.93 19.60
CA ALA A 309 -56.79 24.72 20.42
C ALA A 309 -55.83 25.61 19.60
N SER A 310 -55.55 25.26 18.34
CA SER A 310 -54.82 26.09 17.39
C SER A 310 -55.62 26.24 16.08
N PRO A 311 -56.41 27.32 15.91
CA PRO A 311 -57.27 27.52 14.74
C PRO A 311 -56.50 27.97 13.48
N ASP A 312 -55.17 27.81 13.46
CA ASP A 312 -54.29 28.12 12.32
C ASP A 312 -54.37 27.08 11.18
N GLY A 313 -55.03 25.94 11.43
CA GLY A 313 -55.17 24.84 10.47
C GLY A 313 -53.90 24.01 10.26
N LEU A 314 -52.83 24.24 11.03
CA LEU A 314 -51.52 23.60 10.85
C LEU A 314 -51.41 22.26 11.60
N VAL A 315 -52.04 22.15 12.77
CA VAL A 315 -51.93 20.99 13.67
C VAL A 315 -52.16 19.66 12.96
N ARG A 316 -53.24 19.57 12.17
CA ARG A 316 -53.57 18.34 11.43
C ARG A 316 -52.55 18.03 10.33
N LEU A 317 -52.17 19.03 9.53
CA LEU A 317 -51.23 18.86 8.41
C LEU A 317 -49.83 18.47 8.89
N VAL A 318 -49.36 19.08 9.99
CA VAL A 318 -48.07 18.74 10.61
C VAL A 318 -48.07 17.29 11.11
N LEU A 319 -49.17 16.83 11.73
CA LEU A 319 -49.27 15.45 12.17
C LEU A 319 -49.32 14.46 10.99
N GLU A 320 -50.05 14.80 9.92
CA GLU A 320 -50.14 14.01 8.70
C GLU A 320 -48.75 13.87 8.03
N LEU A 321 -47.96 14.94 7.95
CA LEU A 321 -46.58 14.90 7.46
C LEU A 321 -45.65 14.07 8.37
N ALA A 322 -45.72 14.27 9.69
CA ALA A 322 -44.89 13.51 10.63
C ALA A 322 -45.15 12.00 10.55
N ALA A 323 -46.39 11.61 10.23
CA ALA A 323 -46.78 10.23 10.05
C ALA A 323 -46.19 9.56 8.80
N LEU A 324 -45.63 10.30 7.85
CA LEU A 324 -44.94 9.77 6.65
C LEU A 324 -43.45 9.45 6.89
N LEU A 325 -42.89 9.96 7.98
CA LEU A 325 -41.46 9.93 8.29
C LEU A 325 -41.12 8.81 9.29
N ASP A 326 -39.83 8.64 9.61
CA ASP A 326 -39.36 7.64 10.57
C ASP A 326 -39.96 7.91 11.98
N PRO A 327 -40.74 6.98 12.55
CA PRO A 327 -41.27 7.10 13.91
C PRO A 327 -40.20 7.33 15.00
N ALA A 328 -38.97 6.83 14.80
CA ALA A 328 -37.87 7.00 15.74
C ALA A 328 -37.46 8.48 15.89
N GLY A 329 -37.64 9.24 14.82
CA GLY A 329 -37.63 10.69 14.78
C GLY A 329 -37.02 11.28 13.53
N HIS A 330 -37.16 12.59 13.41
CA HIS A 330 -36.63 13.37 12.29
C HIS A 330 -36.14 14.77 12.75
N PRO A 331 -35.27 15.42 11.95
CA PRO A 331 -34.61 16.68 12.35
C PRO A 331 -35.59 17.86 12.44
N GLU A 332 -35.35 18.79 13.36
CA GLU A 332 -36.14 20.02 13.46
C GLU A 332 -36.02 20.89 12.18
N ALA A 333 -34.85 20.88 11.54
CA ALA A 333 -34.59 21.62 10.30
C ALA A 333 -35.58 21.29 9.18
N LEU A 334 -36.10 20.05 9.13
CA LEU A 334 -37.10 19.62 8.15
C LEU A 334 -38.37 20.49 8.22
N TRP A 335 -38.80 20.85 9.42
CA TRP A 335 -40.03 21.62 9.64
C TRP A 335 -39.89 23.10 9.27
N SER A 336 -38.67 23.55 8.97
CA SER A 336 -38.36 24.87 8.44
C SER A 336 -38.06 24.85 6.94
N ALA A 337 -38.09 23.68 6.30
CA ALA A 337 -37.76 23.54 4.88
C ALA A 337 -38.84 24.21 4.00
N PRO A 338 -38.47 24.97 2.96
CA PRO A 338 -39.42 25.68 2.11
C PRO A 338 -40.52 24.77 1.53
N ALA A 339 -40.17 23.56 1.08
CA ALA A 339 -41.14 22.62 0.51
C ALA A 339 -42.22 22.17 1.51
N VAL A 340 -41.83 22.01 2.78
CA VAL A 340 -42.76 21.68 3.88
C VAL A 340 -43.66 22.88 4.18
N LEU A 341 -43.09 24.08 4.30
CA LEU A 341 -43.86 25.31 4.54
C LEU A 341 -44.86 25.61 3.41
N ASP A 342 -44.47 25.40 2.16
CA ASP A 342 -45.33 25.59 0.99
C ASP A 342 -46.47 24.58 0.92
N HIS A 343 -46.23 23.33 1.33
CA HIS A 343 -47.30 22.34 1.45
C HIS A 343 -48.30 22.74 2.54
N LEU A 344 -47.80 23.13 3.72
CA LEU A 344 -48.65 23.61 4.81
C LEU A 344 -49.45 24.85 4.40
N ALA A 345 -48.86 25.79 3.66
CA ALA A 345 -49.53 26.97 3.15
C ALA A 345 -50.67 26.65 2.15
N ARG A 346 -50.45 25.66 1.26
CA ARG A 346 -51.42 25.26 0.24
C ARG A 346 -52.64 24.56 0.81
N HIS A 347 -52.44 23.77 1.86
CA HIS A 347 -53.48 22.88 2.41
C HIS A 347 -54.12 23.38 3.71
N ARG A 348 -53.59 24.46 4.33
CA ARG A 348 -54.23 25.08 5.50
C ARG A 348 -55.55 25.75 5.11
N GLN A 349 -56.56 25.65 5.96
CA GLN A 349 -57.83 26.36 5.76
C GLN A 349 -57.62 27.87 5.96
N PRO A 350 -58.14 28.74 5.08
CA PRO A 350 -57.91 30.18 5.21
C PRO A 350 -58.62 30.76 6.44
N ALA A 351 -57.85 31.12 7.47
CA ALA A 351 -58.32 32.05 8.49
C ALA A 351 -58.46 33.46 7.86
N ALA A 352 -59.43 34.25 8.32
CA ALA A 352 -59.85 35.54 7.75
C ALA A 352 -58.76 36.66 7.66
N SER A 353 -57.49 36.35 7.91
CA SER A 353 -56.34 37.25 7.85
C SER A 353 -55.02 36.61 7.37
N ALA A 354 -55.01 35.38 6.83
CA ALA A 354 -53.77 34.62 6.57
C ALA A 354 -53.35 34.59 5.08
N GLU A 355 -52.83 35.72 4.57
CA GLU A 355 -52.22 35.79 3.22
C GLU A 355 -50.73 35.33 3.19
N SER A 356 -50.09 35.07 4.34
CA SER A 356 -48.65 34.77 4.42
C SER A 356 -48.33 33.30 4.69
N THR A 357 -47.36 32.71 3.98
CA THR A 357 -46.79 31.37 4.24
C THR A 357 -46.52 31.16 5.74
N PRO A 358 -46.83 29.97 6.32
CA PRO A 358 -46.56 29.68 7.73
C PRO A 358 -45.09 29.92 8.07
N THR A 359 -44.82 30.59 9.18
CA THR A 359 -43.46 30.78 9.70
C THR A 359 -42.98 29.52 10.42
N PRO A 360 -41.66 29.26 10.48
CA PRO A 360 -41.11 28.16 11.28
C PRO A 360 -41.58 28.16 12.74
N ASP A 361 -41.82 29.33 13.34
CA ASP A 361 -42.32 29.45 14.72
C ASP A 361 -43.79 29.04 14.86
N GLU A 362 -44.63 29.28 13.85
CA GLU A 362 -46.00 28.78 13.81
C GLU A 362 -46.03 27.25 13.68
N VAL A 363 -45.16 26.67 12.84
CA VAL A 363 -45.01 25.21 12.72
C VAL A 363 -44.48 24.60 14.02
N ARG A 364 -43.50 25.24 14.66
CA ARG A 364 -43.01 24.82 16.00
C ARG A 364 -44.13 24.90 17.04
N SER A 365 -44.97 25.93 17.00
CA SER A 365 -46.13 26.05 17.90
C SER A 365 -47.13 24.91 17.68
N ALA A 366 -47.41 24.53 16.43
CA ALA A 366 -48.24 23.37 16.10
C ALA A 366 -47.62 22.05 16.62
N LEU A 367 -46.31 21.85 16.47
CA LEU A 367 -45.59 20.71 17.04
C LEU A 367 -45.71 20.65 18.57
N LEU A 368 -45.58 21.79 19.26
CA LEU A 368 -45.75 21.88 20.71
C LEU A 368 -47.18 21.58 21.15
N VAL A 369 -48.19 22.01 20.39
CA VAL A 369 -49.60 21.66 20.63
C VAL A 369 -49.81 20.15 20.47
N LEU A 370 -49.31 19.55 19.38
CA LEU A 370 -49.38 18.10 19.18
C LEU A 370 -48.67 17.32 20.30
N HIS A 371 -47.53 17.82 20.77
CA HIS A 371 -46.82 17.25 21.90
C HIS A 371 -47.64 17.32 23.20
N ARG A 372 -48.31 18.45 23.45
CA ARG A 372 -49.15 18.67 24.63
C ARG A 372 -50.35 17.70 24.71
N TYR A 373 -50.92 17.31 23.56
CA TYR A 373 -51.97 16.28 23.48
C TYR A 373 -51.42 14.85 23.33
N ALA A 374 -50.12 14.65 23.55
CA ALA A 374 -49.42 13.37 23.48
C ALA A 374 -49.52 12.67 22.10
N LEU A 375 -49.74 13.43 21.01
CA LEU A 375 -49.81 12.91 19.65
C LEU A 375 -48.42 12.73 19.03
N ILE A 376 -47.46 13.57 19.42
CA ILE A 376 -46.04 13.43 19.05
C ILE A 376 -45.15 13.62 20.27
N ASN A 377 -43.88 13.27 20.15
CA ASN A 377 -42.85 13.63 21.09
C ASN A 377 -41.96 14.73 20.48
N TYR A 378 -41.89 15.89 21.14
CA TYR A 378 -40.98 16.97 20.77
C TYR A 378 -39.93 17.13 21.88
N SER A 379 -38.65 17.03 21.53
CA SER A 379 -37.55 17.17 22.48
C SER A 379 -36.36 17.87 21.86
N ALA A 380 -36.03 19.07 22.37
CA ALA A 380 -34.87 19.85 21.95
C ALA A 380 -33.52 19.23 22.36
N HIS A 381 -33.52 18.16 23.16
CA HIS A 381 -32.31 17.52 23.68
C HIS A 381 -31.89 16.28 22.87
N ARG A 382 -32.67 15.89 21.85
CA ARG A 382 -32.37 14.75 20.98
C ARG A 382 -31.74 15.24 19.67
N GLU A 383 -30.42 15.21 19.61
CA GLU A 383 -29.64 15.59 18.42
C GLU A 383 -30.18 14.88 17.16
N HIS A 384 -30.50 15.65 16.11
CA HIS A 384 -31.14 15.23 14.84
C HIS A 384 -32.48 14.45 14.92
N LEU A 385 -33.01 14.12 16.11
CA LEU A 385 -34.24 13.34 16.34
C LEU A 385 -35.27 14.12 17.19
N HIS A 386 -35.46 15.39 16.88
CA HIS A 386 -36.20 16.34 17.73
C HIS A 386 -37.70 16.04 17.79
N VAL A 387 -38.24 15.53 16.69
CA VAL A 387 -39.66 15.20 16.57
C VAL A 387 -39.79 13.72 16.28
N GLY A 388 -40.55 13.01 17.10
CA GLY A 388 -40.88 11.60 16.90
C GLY A 388 -42.37 11.35 17.06
N ILE A 389 -42.86 10.29 16.44
CA ILE A 389 -44.27 9.90 16.50
C ILE A 389 -44.36 8.41 16.85
N HIS A 390 -45.31 8.03 17.69
CA HIS A 390 -45.48 6.60 17.99
C HIS A 390 -45.98 5.87 16.73
N SER A 391 -45.43 4.70 16.41
CA SER A 391 -45.71 3.98 15.14
C SER A 391 -47.20 3.67 14.91
N LEU A 392 -47.95 3.34 15.96
CA LEU A 392 -49.41 3.16 15.88
C LEU A 392 -50.16 4.48 15.64
N THR A 393 -49.69 5.59 16.23
CA THR A 393 -50.26 6.92 16.00
C THR A 393 -50.03 7.32 14.55
N ALA A 394 -48.80 7.16 14.03
CA ALA A 394 -48.49 7.41 12.62
C ALA A 394 -49.35 6.55 11.68
N ARG A 395 -49.50 5.25 11.97
CA ARG A 395 -50.38 4.36 11.19
C ARG A 395 -51.84 4.82 11.21
N ALA A 396 -52.40 5.10 12.39
CA ALA A 396 -53.77 5.55 12.53
C ALA A 396 -54.02 6.88 11.80
N VAL A 397 -53.06 7.81 11.85
CA VAL A 397 -53.11 9.08 11.11
C VAL A 397 -53.10 8.82 9.60
N ARG A 398 -52.27 7.90 9.10
CA ARG A 398 -52.27 7.53 7.67
C ARG A 398 -53.56 6.86 7.22
N GLU A 399 -54.16 6.01 8.07
CA GLU A 399 -55.42 5.32 7.78
C GLU A 399 -56.64 6.25 7.86
N ALA A 400 -56.62 7.25 8.75
CA ALA A 400 -57.69 8.25 8.91
C ALA A 400 -57.49 9.51 8.05
N GLY A 401 -56.31 9.66 7.45
CA GLY A 401 -55.92 10.79 6.61
C GLY A 401 -56.48 10.72 5.19
N PRO A 402 -55.99 11.57 4.27
CA PRO A 402 -56.38 11.52 2.87
C PRO A 402 -56.08 10.16 2.26
N ALA A 403 -56.97 9.66 1.38
CA ALA A 403 -56.80 8.35 0.75
C ALA A 403 -55.44 8.28 0.02
N PRO A 404 -54.72 7.13 0.07
CA PRO A 404 -53.47 6.95 -0.68
C PRO A 404 -53.66 7.28 -2.16
N GLY A 405 -52.75 8.08 -2.73
CA GLY A 405 -52.82 8.56 -4.12
C GLY A 405 -53.74 9.77 -4.35
N SER A 406 -54.42 10.30 -3.33
CA SER A 406 -55.11 11.60 -3.43
C SER A 406 -54.11 12.77 -3.54
N GLU A 407 -54.53 13.89 -4.14
CA GLU A 407 -53.66 15.07 -4.32
C GLU A 407 -53.03 15.58 -3.01
N PRO A 408 -53.76 15.66 -1.86
CA PRO A 408 -53.15 16.06 -0.59
C PRO A 408 -52.10 15.06 -0.08
N ALA A 409 -52.36 13.75 -0.20
CA ALA A 409 -51.42 12.70 0.21
C ALA A 409 -50.14 12.73 -0.64
N SER A 410 -50.28 12.82 -1.97
CA SER A 410 -49.15 12.92 -2.88
C SER A 410 -48.34 14.20 -2.64
N SER A 411 -49.02 15.34 -2.41
CA SER A 411 -48.32 16.58 -2.10
C SER A 411 -47.55 16.52 -0.78
N ALA A 412 -48.03 15.78 0.22
CA ALA A 412 -47.35 15.62 1.50
C ALA A 412 -46.07 14.77 1.36
N VAL A 413 -46.13 13.68 0.59
CA VAL A 413 -44.95 12.85 0.28
C VAL A 413 -43.89 13.66 -0.46
N SER A 414 -44.28 14.43 -1.49
CA SER A 414 -43.35 15.29 -2.23
C SER A 414 -42.70 16.35 -1.33
N ALA A 415 -43.48 16.98 -0.46
CA ALA A 415 -42.98 17.99 0.47
C ALA A 415 -41.99 17.41 1.49
N ALA A 416 -42.26 16.21 2.00
CA ALA A 416 -41.35 15.48 2.87
C ALA A 416 -40.05 15.11 2.12
N ALA A 417 -40.16 14.60 0.89
CA ALA A 417 -39.00 14.21 0.08
C ALA A 417 -38.09 15.40 -0.24
N ASP A 418 -38.65 16.51 -0.72
CA ASP A 418 -37.93 17.76 -0.99
C ASP A 418 -37.34 18.37 0.28
N GLY A 419 -38.10 18.33 1.38
CA GLY A 419 -37.64 18.78 2.68
C GLY A 419 -36.39 18.02 3.12
N LEU A 420 -36.43 16.68 3.07
CA LEU A 420 -35.28 15.81 3.39
C LEU A 420 -34.08 16.04 2.48
N LEU A 421 -34.31 16.21 1.17
CA LEU A 421 -33.27 16.55 0.19
C LEU A 421 -32.62 17.90 0.51
N SER A 422 -33.42 18.92 0.84
CA SER A 422 -32.93 20.28 1.08
C SER A 422 -32.05 20.43 2.31
N ILE A 423 -32.26 19.56 3.31
CA ILE A 423 -31.46 19.52 4.54
C ILE A 423 -30.35 18.47 4.49
N TRP A 424 -30.19 17.77 3.36
CA TRP A 424 -29.14 16.78 3.21
C TRP A 424 -27.79 17.50 3.08
N PRO A 425 -26.84 17.28 4.01
CA PRO A 425 -25.56 17.96 3.95
C PRO A 425 -24.82 17.60 2.66
N ASP A 426 -24.05 18.53 2.09
CA ASP A 426 -23.22 18.29 0.92
C ASP A 426 -21.87 19.00 1.09
N PRO A 427 -20.75 18.28 1.30
CA PRO A 427 -20.63 16.82 1.42
C PRO A 427 -21.25 16.25 2.71
N ASP A 428 -21.96 15.11 2.63
CA ASP A 428 -22.64 14.51 3.80
C ASP A 428 -21.71 13.75 4.75
N GLN A 429 -20.47 13.48 4.34
CA GLN A 429 -19.43 12.85 5.16
C GLN A 429 -19.05 13.69 6.39
N ARG A 430 -19.42 14.97 6.44
CA ARG A 430 -19.14 15.83 7.60
C ARG A 430 -20.10 15.62 8.77
N GLU A 431 -21.28 15.07 8.49
CA GLU A 431 -22.36 14.90 9.46
C GLU A 431 -22.95 13.49 9.37
N HIS A 432 -22.11 12.47 9.60
CA HIS A 432 -22.49 11.05 9.48
C HIS A 432 -23.78 10.69 10.24
N ALA A 433 -23.99 11.26 11.43
CA ALA A 433 -25.18 11.03 12.25
C ALA A 433 -26.45 11.61 11.60
N LEU A 434 -26.38 12.83 11.07
CA LEU A 434 -27.49 13.43 10.32
C LEU A 434 -27.77 12.63 9.05
N ALA A 435 -26.74 12.29 8.28
CA ALA A 435 -26.87 11.50 7.06
C ALA A 435 -27.54 10.13 7.33
N ALA A 436 -27.21 9.47 8.45
CA ALA A 436 -27.86 8.24 8.87
C ALA A 436 -29.36 8.42 9.18
N VAL A 437 -29.71 9.49 9.91
CA VAL A 437 -31.12 9.84 10.19
C VAL A 437 -31.90 10.13 8.91
N LEU A 438 -31.29 10.86 7.96
CA LEU A 438 -31.92 11.16 6.69
C LEU A 438 -32.12 9.90 5.83
N ARG A 439 -31.14 8.98 5.78
CA ARG A 439 -31.32 7.68 5.12
C ARG A 439 -32.45 6.84 5.72
N ALA A 440 -32.58 6.81 7.06
CA ALA A 440 -33.66 6.09 7.74
C ALA A 440 -35.06 6.69 7.45
N ASN A 441 -35.14 8.02 7.39
CA ASN A 441 -36.35 8.74 6.99
C ASN A 441 -36.70 8.46 5.52
N THR A 442 -35.71 8.46 4.61
CA THR A 442 -35.90 8.06 3.21
C THR A 442 -36.43 6.63 3.09
N ALA A 443 -35.85 5.68 3.82
CA ALA A 443 -36.29 4.29 3.79
C ALA A 443 -37.74 4.14 4.28
N THR A 444 -38.15 4.90 5.29
CA THR A 444 -39.54 4.90 5.79
C THR A 444 -40.51 5.55 4.82
N LEU A 445 -40.13 6.69 4.22
CA LEU A 445 -40.95 7.38 3.24
C LEU A 445 -41.17 6.50 2.00
N ALA A 446 -40.12 5.84 1.49
CA ALA A 446 -40.18 4.93 0.35
C ALA A 446 -41.08 3.71 0.60
N ARG A 447 -41.10 3.15 1.82
CA ARG A 447 -42.03 2.07 2.20
C ARG A 447 -43.49 2.55 2.30
N THR A 448 -43.69 3.82 2.66
CA THR A 448 -45.03 4.39 2.89
C THR A 448 -45.70 4.79 1.58
N ASP A 449 -44.94 5.31 0.60
CA ASP A 449 -45.42 5.59 -0.76
C ASP A 449 -45.19 4.40 -1.72
N ALA A 450 -45.64 3.20 -1.31
CA ALA A 450 -45.46 1.98 -2.11
C ALA A 450 -46.18 2.02 -3.48
N SER A 451 -47.12 2.96 -3.67
CA SER A 451 -47.85 3.12 -4.93
C SER A 451 -47.04 3.83 -6.03
N GLU A 452 -46.16 4.78 -5.71
CA GLU A 452 -45.42 5.58 -6.71
C GLU A 452 -44.02 6.04 -6.21
N PRO A 453 -43.11 5.12 -5.86
CA PRO A 453 -41.77 5.48 -5.33
C PRO A 453 -40.88 6.25 -6.32
N TRP A 454 -41.28 6.31 -7.60
CA TRP A 454 -40.54 6.92 -8.70
C TRP A 454 -41.05 8.30 -9.15
N ARG A 455 -41.89 8.98 -8.36
CA ARG A 455 -42.18 10.42 -8.57
C ARG A 455 -40.89 11.24 -8.49
N ASP A 456 -40.81 12.36 -9.21
CA ASP A 456 -39.57 13.14 -9.37
C ASP A 456 -38.80 13.42 -8.06
N ASN A 457 -39.50 13.84 -7.01
CA ASN A 457 -38.89 14.26 -5.74
C ASN A 457 -38.47 13.04 -4.88
N THR A 458 -39.33 12.02 -4.78
CA THR A 458 -39.04 10.76 -4.08
C THR A 458 -37.88 10.01 -4.75
N ARG A 459 -37.87 10.01 -6.08
CA ARG A 459 -36.78 9.47 -6.89
C ARG A 459 -35.45 10.10 -6.53
N ALA A 460 -35.35 11.43 -6.56
CA ALA A 460 -34.10 12.14 -6.25
C ALA A 460 -33.57 11.79 -4.84
N LEU A 461 -34.47 11.66 -3.86
CA LEU A 461 -34.13 11.26 -2.50
C LEU A 461 -33.60 9.83 -2.41
N VAL A 462 -34.22 8.88 -3.11
CA VAL A 462 -33.77 7.47 -3.20
C VAL A 462 -32.36 7.39 -3.78
N PHE A 463 -32.07 8.16 -4.85
CA PHE A 463 -30.72 8.21 -5.41
C PHE A 463 -29.70 8.85 -4.46
N ARG A 464 -30.07 9.94 -3.78
CA ARG A 464 -29.19 10.59 -2.79
C ARG A 464 -28.83 9.63 -1.65
N ALA A 465 -29.79 8.87 -1.13
CA ALA A 465 -29.56 7.89 -0.06
C ALA A 465 -28.59 6.78 -0.48
N GLY A 466 -28.75 6.23 -1.69
CA GLY A 466 -27.85 5.18 -2.20
C GLY A 466 -26.42 5.68 -2.46
N ARG A 467 -26.27 6.92 -2.98
CA ARG A 467 -24.95 7.57 -3.13
C ARG A 467 -24.30 7.85 -1.79
N SER A 468 -25.07 8.37 -0.84
CA SER A 468 -24.64 8.64 0.54
C SER A 468 -24.02 7.39 1.19
N LEU A 469 -24.60 6.20 1.00
CA LEU A 469 -24.02 4.96 1.52
C LEU A 469 -22.59 4.73 1.01
N LEU A 470 -22.40 4.82 -0.30
CA LEU A 470 -21.09 4.58 -0.92
C LEU A 470 -20.08 5.68 -0.57
N ASP A 471 -20.54 6.93 -0.54
CA ASP A 471 -19.73 8.11 -0.29
C ASP A 471 -19.29 8.22 1.19
N ASN A 472 -19.98 7.52 2.11
CA ASN A 472 -19.62 7.36 3.53
C ASN A 472 -18.89 6.04 3.82
N GLY A 473 -18.40 5.33 2.79
CA GLY A 473 -17.65 4.08 2.96
C GLY A 473 -18.50 2.85 3.32
N LEU A 474 -19.83 2.96 3.36
CA LEU A 474 -20.75 1.85 3.63
C LEU A 474 -20.98 1.00 2.37
N THR A 475 -19.90 0.52 1.75
CA THR A 475 -19.90 -0.07 0.41
C THR A 475 -20.75 -1.34 0.31
N HIS A 476 -20.77 -2.18 1.37
CA HIS A 476 -21.63 -3.36 1.40
C HIS A 476 -23.12 -2.99 1.47
N ALA A 477 -23.48 -2.05 2.35
CA ALA A 477 -24.86 -1.54 2.44
C ALA A 477 -25.29 -0.88 1.13
N ALA A 478 -24.41 -0.12 0.47
CA ALA A 478 -24.67 0.44 -0.86
C ALA A 478 -24.95 -0.66 -1.89
N ARG A 479 -24.19 -1.76 -1.88
CA ARG A 479 -24.43 -2.88 -2.80
C ARG A 479 -25.81 -3.49 -2.59
N VAL A 480 -26.16 -3.80 -1.34
CA VAL A 480 -27.48 -4.37 -1.00
C VAL A 480 -28.59 -3.40 -1.41
N TYR A 481 -28.45 -2.13 -1.07
CA TYR A 481 -29.41 -1.08 -1.44
C TYR A 481 -29.64 -1.01 -2.95
N TRP A 482 -28.59 -0.94 -3.76
CA TRP A 482 -28.73 -0.87 -5.21
C TRP A 482 -29.21 -2.19 -5.84
N GLN A 483 -28.90 -3.34 -5.25
CA GLN A 483 -29.46 -4.64 -5.65
C GLN A 483 -30.96 -4.76 -5.39
N GLU A 484 -31.51 -4.01 -4.43
CA GLU A 484 -32.95 -3.91 -4.18
C GLU A 484 -33.62 -2.87 -5.07
N VAL A 485 -33.00 -1.69 -5.26
CA VAL A 485 -33.56 -0.58 -6.02
C VAL A 485 -33.62 -0.87 -7.53
N VAL A 486 -32.61 -1.54 -8.10
CA VAL A 486 -32.57 -1.83 -9.54
C VAL A 486 -33.76 -2.67 -10.01
N PRO A 487 -34.07 -3.84 -9.42
CA PRO A 487 -35.25 -4.62 -9.82
C PRO A 487 -36.57 -3.86 -9.65
N GLN A 488 -36.71 -3.04 -8.60
CA GLN A 488 -37.89 -2.21 -8.39
C GLN A 488 -38.04 -1.14 -9.49
N ALA A 489 -36.94 -0.55 -9.93
CA ALA A 489 -36.90 0.39 -11.06
C ALA A 489 -37.30 -0.31 -12.37
N GLU A 490 -36.73 -1.49 -12.62
CA GLU A 490 -37.03 -2.30 -13.81
C GLU A 490 -38.51 -2.70 -13.88
N GLU A 491 -39.10 -3.12 -12.76
CA GLU A 491 -40.52 -3.51 -12.69
C GLU A 491 -41.46 -2.31 -12.88
N SER A 492 -41.14 -1.17 -12.25
CA SER A 492 -42.03 0.00 -12.22
C SER A 492 -41.91 0.87 -13.48
N LEU A 493 -40.70 1.08 -13.97
CA LEU A 493 -40.39 2.03 -15.05
C LEU A 493 -39.98 1.35 -16.36
N GLY A 494 -39.59 0.08 -16.29
CA GLY A 494 -39.03 -0.68 -17.40
C GLY A 494 -37.49 -0.69 -17.40
N ALA A 495 -36.93 -1.71 -18.05
CA ALA A 495 -35.49 -1.96 -18.09
C ALA A 495 -34.66 -0.86 -18.77
N ASP A 496 -35.24 -0.16 -19.75
CA ASP A 496 -34.56 0.87 -20.55
C ASP A 496 -34.86 2.30 -20.08
N HIS A 497 -35.59 2.47 -18.97
CA HIS A 497 -35.89 3.79 -18.45
C HIS A 497 -34.63 4.49 -17.90
N SER A 498 -34.52 5.81 -18.08
CA SER A 498 -33.33 6.59 -17.70
C SER A 498 -32.89 6.38 -16.24
N ASP A 499 -33.87 6.31 -15.33
CA ASP A 499 -33.60 6.08 -13.90
C ASP A 499 -33.17 4.64 -13.61
N THR A 500 -33.77 3.66 -14.26
CA THR A 500 -33.32 2.26 -14.18
C THR A 500 -31.86 2.14 -14.62
N LEU A 501 -31.51 2.78 -15.74
CA LEU A 501 -30.14 2.83 -16.24
C LEU A 501 -29.20 3.59 -15.30
N THR A 502 -29.68 4.63 -14.62
CA THR A 502 -28.89 5.36 -13.61
C THR A 502 -28.67 4.53 -12.36
N ALA A 503 -29.67 3.80 -11.88
CA ALA A 503 -29.51 2.88 -10.74
C ALA A 503 -28.54 1.73 -11.07
N LEU A 504 -28.61 1.19 -12.28
CA LEU A 504 -27.64 0.20 -12.79
C LEU A 504 -26.21 0.77 -12.83
N ALA A 505 -26.04 2.02 -13.27
CA ALA A 505 -24.73 2.69 -13.26
C ALA A 505 -24.18 2.90 -11.83
N GLU A 506 -25.03 3.24 -10.86
CA GLU A 506 -24.61 3.34 -9.44
C GLU A 506 -24.26 1.97 -8.84
N LEU A 507 -24.97 0.90 -9.21
CA LEU A 507 -24.61 -0.47 -8.85
C LEU A 507 -23.25 -0.87 -9.46
N ALA A 508 -23.02 -0.54 -10.73
CA ALA A 508 -21.72 -0.76 -11.39
C ALA A 508 -20.59 0.00 -10.70
N ARG A 509 -20.83 1.27 -10.32
CA ARG A 509 -19.89 2.06 -9.51
C ARG A 509 -19.57 1.38 -8.19
N THR A 510 -20.58 0.82 -7.51
CA THR A 510 -20.41 0.11 -6.24
C THR A 510 -19.55 -1.14 -6.39
N TYR A 511 -19.78 -1.95 -7.43
CA TYR A 511 -18.94 -3.11 -7.72
C TYR A 511 -17.49 -2.74 -8.05
N ARG A 512 -17.28 -1.62 -8.74
CA ARG A 512 -15.92 -1.11 -9.00
C ARG A 512 -15.20 -0.72 -7.71
N VAL A 513 -15.88 -0.08 -6.76
CA VAL A 513 -15.29 0.26 -5.45
C VAL A 513 -14.98 -1.00 -4.63
N LEU A 514 -15.78 -2.06 -4.77
CA LEU A 514 -15.53 -3.38 -4.14
C LEU A 514 -14.43 -4.20 -4.80
N GLY A 515 -13.90 -3.76 -5.95
CA GLY A 515 -12.88 -4.51 -6.69
C GLY A 515 -13.42 -5.62 -7.60
N THR A 516 -14.73 -5.76 -7.76
CA THR A 516 -15.34 -6.78 -8.65
C THR A 516 -15.55 -6.18 -10.05
N TYR A 517 -14.47 -6.08 -10.82
CA TYR A 517 -14.43 -5.27 -12.03
C TYR A 517 -15.19 -5.86 -13.23
N GLU A 518 -15.29 -7.19 -13.36
CA GLU A 518 -16.05 -7.84 -14.44
C GLU A 518 -17.56 -7.58 -14.33
N GLU A 519 -18.10 -7.64 -13.11
CA GLU A 519 -19.50 -7.34 -12.85
C GLU A 519 -19.80 -5.86 -13.10
N ALA A 520 -18.89 -4.96 -12.70
CA ALA A 520 -18.99 -3.54 -13.01
C ALA A 520 -18.99 -3.31 -14.53
N LEU A 521 -18.08 -3.94 -15.28
CA LEU A 521 -18.01 -3.82 -16.74
C LEU A 521 -19.32 -4.31 -17.40
N ARG A 522 -19.81 -5.50 -17.03
CA ARG A 522 -21.04 -6.07 -17.60
C ARG A 522 -22.24 -5.13 -17.44
N LEU A 523 -22.39 -4.53 -16.26
CA LEU A 523 -23.47 -3.59 -15.99
C LEU A 523 -23.28 -2.27 -16.75
N SER A 524 -22.07 -1.72 -16.80
CA SER A 524 -21.77 -0.50 -17.55
C SER A 524 -21.97 -0.67 -19.06
N GLU A 525 -21.61 -1.82 -19.64
CA GLU A 525 -21.87 -2.15 -21.05
C GLU A 525 -23.37 -2.24 -21.35
N ARG A 526 -24.16 -2.84 -20.44
CA ARG A 526 -25.62 -2.87 -20.56
C ARG A 526 -26.20 -1.45 -20.56
N VAL A 527 -25.76 -0.60 -19.64
CA VAL A 527 -26.19 0.81 -19.58
C VAL A 527 -25.81 1.56 -20.85
N LEU A 528 -24.59 1.37 -21.34
CA LEU A 528 -24.11 1.99 -22.56
C LEU A 528 -24.95 1.57 -23.78
N ALA A 529 -25.17 0.27 -23.96
CA ALA A 529 -25.94 -0.26 -25.09
C ALA A 529 -27.37 0.31 -25.15
N SER A 530 -28.06 0.38 -24.01
CA SER A 530 -29.39 1.00 -23.95
C SER A 530 -29.33 2.51 -24.26
N ARG A 531 -28.39 3.26 -23.67
CA ARG A 531 -28.29 4.71 -23.93
C ARG A 531 -27.91 5.05 -25.37
N GLU A 532 -26.98 4.31 -25.97
CA GLU A 532 -26.64 4.46 -27.39
C GLU A 532 -27.84 4.22 -28.31
N ARG A 533 -28.63 3.18 -28.01
CA ARG A 533 -29.83 2.84 -28.79
C ARG A 533 -30.90 3.93 -28.76
N PHE A 534 -31.15 4.53 -27.59
CA PHE A 534 -32.29 5.46 -27.41
C PHE A 534 -31.92 6.94 -27.49
N LEU A 535 -30.72 7.33 -27.04
CA LEU A 535 -30.28 8.72 -26.97
C LEU A 535 -29.26 9.07 -28.07
N GLY A 536 -28.63 8.06 -28.68
CA GLY A 536 -27.54 8.22 -29.64
C GLY A 536 -26.18 8.37 -28.96
N GLY A 537 -25.10 8.23 -29.75
CA GLY A 537 -23.72 8.25 -29.27
C GLY A 537 -23.26 9.59 -28.67
N ASP A 538 -23.77 10.70 -29.19
CA ASP A 538 -23.34 12.05 -28.81
C ASP A 538 -24.06 12.61 -27.56
N HIS A 539 -25.05 11.88 -27.01
CA HIS A 539 -25.82 12.35 -25.86
C HIS A 539 -24.97 12.37 -24.56
N PRO A 540 -25.08 13.39 -23.69
CA PRO A 540 -24.27 13.49 -22.46
C PRO A 540 -24.29 12.24 -21.57
N ASP A 541 -25.45 11.62 -21.37
CA ASP A 541 -25.56 10.38 -20.59
C ASP A 541 -24.93 9.16 -21.27
N THR A 542 -24.90 9.13 -22.60
CA THR A 542 -24.20 8.09 -23.36
C THR A 542 -22.70 8.27 -23.20
N LEU A 543 -22.19 9.50 -23.35
CA LEU A 543 -20.77 9.82 -23.13
C LEU A 543 -20.33 9.51 -21.69
N ARG A 544 -21.22 9.72 -20.70
CA ARG A 544 -20.97 9.31 -19.31
C ARG A 544 -20.87 7.79 -19.16
N ALA A 545 -21.78 7.03 -19.78
CA ALA A 545 -21.71 5.57 -19.78
C ALA A 545 -20.44 5.05 -20.49
N GLN A 546 -20.03 5.69 -21.58
CA GLN A 546 -18.75 5.39 -22.24
C GLN A 546 -17.56 5.63 -21.31
N ALA A 547 -17.53 6.76 -20.60
CA ALA A 547 -16.48 7.03 -19.61
C ALA A 547 -16.45 6.00 -18.46
N GLU A 548 -17.63 5.51 -18.02
CA GLU A 548 -17.74 4.45 -17.02
C GLU A 548 -17.20 3.10 -17.52
N VAL A 549 -17.54 2.71 -18.75
CA VAL A 549 -16.95 1.53 -19.42
C VAL A 549 -15.44 1.68 -19.57
N GLY A 550 -14.96 2.84 -19.99
CA GLY A 550 -13.52 3.14 -20.09
C GLY A 550 -12.81 3.02 -18.74
N SER A 551 -13.46 3.46 -17.65
CA SER A 551 -12.94 3.24 -16.31
C SER A 551 -12.88 1.77 -15.93
N SER A 552 -13.86 0.95 -16.29
CA SER A 552 -13.83 -0.50 -16.02
C SER A 552 -12.75 -1.20 -16.84
N PHE A 553 -12.53 -0.80 -18.11
CA PHE A 553 -11.40 -1.28 -18.90
C PHE A 553 -10.06 -0.96 -18.25
N ARG A 554 -9.87 0.26 -17.71
CA ARG A 554 -8.64 0.59 -16.96
C ARG A 554 -8.45 -0.30 -15.74
N GLN A 555 -9.50 -0.60 -14.97
CA GLN A 555 -9.40 -1.46 -13.78
C GLN A 555 -9.12 -2.93 -14.13
N LEU A 556 -9.46 -3.37 -15.33
CA LEU A 556 -9.18 -4.72 -15.84
C LEU A 556 -7.85 -4.81 -16.62
N GLY A 557 -7.07 -3.73 -16.70
CA GLY A 557 -5.82 -3.72 -17.46
C GLY A 557 -5.96 -3.55 -18.98
N ARG A 558 -7.17 -3.35 -19.51
CA ARG A 558 -7.47 -3.20 -20.95
C ARG A 558 -7.22 -1.75 -21.42
N TYR A 559 -5.98 -1.28 -21.29
CA TYR A 559 -5.66 0.15 -21.43
C TYR A 559 -5.83 0.72 -22.85
N GLU A 560 -5.57 -0.06 -23.90
CA GLU A 560 -5.77 0.41 -25.28
C GLU A 560 -7.26 0.64 -25.61
N GLU A 561 -8.14 -0.21 -25.07
CA GLU A 561 -9.58 -0.06 -25.25
C GLU A 561 -10.11 1.16 -24.48
N ALA A 562 -9.63 1.35 -23.25
CA ALA A 562 -9.91 2.56 -22.47
C ALA A 562 -9.44 3.82 -23.21
N ARG A 563 -8.20 3.84 -23.72
CA ARG A 563 -7.64 4.99 -24.46
C ARG A 563 -8.51 5.36 -25.65
N ARG A 564 -8.87 4.40 -26.51
CA ARG A 564 -9.70 4.67 -27.70
C ARG A 564 -11.06 5.27 -27.32
N LEU A 565 -11.66 4.76 -26.25
CA LEU A 565 -12.95 5.24 -25.78
C LEU A 565 -12.84 6.64 -25.15
N ASP A 566 -11.83 6.89 -24.33
CA ASP A 566 -11.58 8.20 -23.72
C ASP A 566 -11.24 9.27 -24.78
N GLU A 567 -10.47 8.92 -25.82
CA GLU A 567 -10.18 9.81 -26.97
C GLU A 567 -11.46 10.21 -27.70
N HIS A 568 -12.35 9.24 -27.94
CA HIS A 568 -13.64 9.49 -28.56
C HIS A 568 -14.50 10.42 -27.69
N VAL A 569 -14.67 10.09 -26.41
CA VAL A 569 -15.45 10.89 -25.46
C VAL A 569 -14.92 12.31 -25.35
N LEU A 570 -13.59 12.48 -25.26
CA LEU A 570 -12.97 13.81 -25.22
C LEU A 570 -13.25 14.61 -26.49
N ALA A 571 -13.04 14.01 -27.67
CA ALA A 571 -13.27 14.70 -28.94
C ALA A 571 -14.73 15.16 -29.09
N VAL A 572 -15.69 14.33 -28.69
CA VAL A 572 -17.11 14.68 -28.72
C VAL A 572 -17.42 15.79 -27.71
N ARG A 573 -16.94 15.71 -26.47
CA ARG A 573 -17.17 16.75 -25.44
C ARG A 573 -16.51 18.08 -25.79
N GLU A 574 -15.31 18.08 -26.36
CA GLU A 574 -14.67 19.31 -26.86
C GLU A 574 -15.48 19.98 -27.96
N ARG A 575 -16.03 19.18 -28.89
CA ARG A 575 -16.89 19.68 -29.97
C ARG A 575 -18.22 20.24 -29.44
N LEU A 576 -18.84 19.60 -28.45
CA LEU A 576 -20.19 19.96 -27.97
C LEU A 576 -20.20 21.00 -26.85
N LEU A 577 -19.29 20.90 -25.89
CA LEU A 577 -19.28 21.70 -24.65
C LEU A 577 -18.16 22.74 -24.63
N GLY A 578 -17.17 22.62 -25.53
CA GLY A 578 -15.99 23.45 -25.55
C GLY A 578 -14.89 22.97 -24.60
N GLY A 579 -13.74 23.63 -24.70
CA GLY A 579 -12.51 23.23 -24.01
C GLY A 579 -12.53 23.42 -22.49
N ASP A 580 -13.22 24.43 -21.97
CA ASP A 580 -13.18 24.81 -20.56
C ASP A 580 -14.32 24.22 -19.70
N HIS A 581 -15.16 23.36 -20.28
CA HIS A 581 -16.27 22.73 -19.55
C HIS A 581 -15.76 21.64 -18.59
N LEU A 582 -16.35 21.53 -17.39
CA LEU A 582 -15.94 20.56 -16.37
C LEU A 582 -15.96 19.11 -16.88
N ASP A 583 -16.98 18.71 -17.62
CA ASP A 583 -17.06 17.37 -18.21
C ASP A 583 -15.97 17.11 -19.27
N THR A 584 -15.54 18.15 -19.99
CA THR A 584 -14.42 18.06 -20.93
C THR A 584 -13.12 17.86 -20.16
N HIS A 585 -12.93 18.57 -19.04
CA HIS A 585 -11.79 18.35 -18.14
C HIS A 585 -11.79 16.95 -17.52
N GLU A 586 -12.96 16.42 -17.14
CA GLU A 586 -13.07 15.03 -16.66
C GLU A 586 -12.63 14.03 -17.73
N ALA A 587 -13.06 14.20 -18.99
CA ALA A 587 -12.63 13.36 -20.09
C ALA A 587 -11.11 13.44 -20.34
N ARG A 588 -10.50 14.63 -20.19
CA ARG A 588 -9.04 14.77 -20.23
C ARG A 588 -8.34 14.03 -19.10
N GLY A 589 -8.86 14.08 -17.89
CA GLY A 589 -8.32 13.34 -16.74
C GLY A 589 -8.39 11.82 -16.94
N ASN A 590 -9.50 11.32 -17.50
CA ASN A 590 -9.65 9.91 -17.85
C ASN A 590 -8.64 9.47 -18.93
N LEU A 591 -8.52 10.25 -20.01
CA LEU A 591 -7.54 10.01 -21.06
C LEU A 591 -6.10 10.07 -20.53
N ALA A 592 -5.80 11.02 -19.64
CA ALA A 592 -4.49 11.13 -18.99
C ALA A 592 -4.18 9.86 -18.17
N SER A 593 -5.16 9.32 -17.45
CA SER A 593 -5.02 8.05 -16.74
C SER A 593 -4.70 6.90 -17.71
N SER A 594 -5.42 6.79 -18.83
CA SER A 594 -5.16 5.78 -19.87
C SER A 594 -3.76 5.92 -20.48
N TYR A 595 -3.30 7.14 -20.77
CA TYR A 595 -1.92 7.36 -21.26
C TYR A 595 -0.86 6.96 -20.24
N ARG A 596 -1.07 7.27 -18.95
CA ARG A 596 -0.14 6.86 -17.90
C ARG A 596 -0.03 5.34 -17.80
N MET A 597 -1.15 4.63 -17.85
CA MET A 597 -1.16 3.16 -17.80
C MET A 597 -0.57 2.49 -19.05
N LEU A 598 -0.55 3.20 -20.19
CA LEU A 598 0.15 2.79 -21.41
C LEU A 598 1.63 3.20 -21.44
N GLY A 599 2.18 3.73 -20.35
CA GLY A 599 3.58 4.12 -20.29
C GLY A 599 3.90 5.38 -21.10
N ARG A 600 2.94 6.28 -21.28
CA ARG A 600 3.10 7.60 -21.92
C ARG A 600 2.97 8.74 -20.90
N PRO A 601 3.89 8.85 -19.93
CA PRO A 601 3.75 9.77 -18.80
C PRO A 601 3.77 11.25 -19.20
N GLN A 602 4.45 11.64 -20.28
CA GLN A 602 4.48 13.03 -20.76
C GLN A 602 3.12 13.50 -21.28
N ASP A 603 2.40 12.64 -22.01
CA ASP A 603 1.06 12.96 -22.53
C ASP A 603 0.06 13.06 -21.38
N ALA A 604 0.15 12.12 -20.43
CA ALA A 604 -0.65 12.15 -19.21
C ALA A 604 -0.39 13.41 -18.38
N HIS A 605 0.89 13.79 -18.22
CA HIS A 605 1.29 14.96 -17.44
C HIS A 605 0.68 16.25 -17.99
N ARG A 606 0.78 16.46 -19.31
CA ARG A 606 0.21 17.64 -19.97
C ARG A 606 -1.29 17.77 -19.73
N LEU A 607 -2.04 16.69 -19.87
CA LEU A 607 -3.49 16.69 -19.65
C LEU A 607 -3.84 16.90 -18.18
N ASN A 608 -3.16 16.21 -17.26
CA ASN A 608 -3.42 16.34 -15.81
C ASN A 608 -3.14 17.76 -15.30
N GLN A 609 -2.07 18.41 -15.76
CA GLN A 609 -1.78 19.80 -15.39
C GLN A 609 -2.90 20.75 -15.85
N LEU A 610 -3.34 20.64 -17.10
CA LEU A 610 -4.44 21.45 -17.63
C LEU A 610 -5.74 21.28 -16.82
N VAL A 611 -6.03 20.05 -16.40
CA VAL A 611 -7.22 19.74 -15.57
C VAL A 611 -7.05 20.30 -14.16
N ALA A 612 -5.87 20.14 -13.55
CA ALA A 612 -5.60 20.63 -12.20
C ALA A 612 -5.72 22.17 -12.14
N ASP A 613 -5.13 22.89 -13.08
CA ASP A 613 -5.20 24.35 -13.16
C ASP A 613 -6.64 24.84 -13.36
N ALA A 614 -7.42 24.15 -14.21
CA ALA A 614 -8.83 24.48 -14.42
C ALA A 614 -9.67 24.23 -13.17
N GLN A 615 -9.53 23.06 -12.52
CA GLN A 615 -10.28 22.72 -11.32
C GLN A 615 -9.90 23.60 -10.13
N GLN A 616 -8.62 23.94 -9.97
CA GLN A 616 -8.18 24.86 -8.92
C GLN A 616 -8.81 26.25 -9.09
N ARG A 617 -8.92 26.76 -10.34
CA ARG A 617 -9.59 28.03 -10.61
C ARG A 617 -11.11 27.99 -10.40
N LEU A 618 -11.76 26.90 -10.78
CA LEU A 618 -13.23 26.78 -10.80
C LEU A 618 -13.82 26.32 -9.45
N LEU A 619 -13.14 25.40 -8.77
CA LEU A 619 -13.64 24.69 -7.58
C LEU A 619 -12.84 25.02 -6.32
N GLY A 620 -11.64 25.58 -6.45
CA GLY A 620 -10.70 25.80 -5.35
C GLY A 620 -9.72 24.64 -5.12
N GLY A 621 -8.68 24.91 -4.33
CA GLY A 621 -7.59 23.96 -4.05
C GLY A 621 -8.00 22.78 -3.17
N ASP A 622 -8.86 23.01 -2.17
CA ASP A 622 -9.27 21.99 -1.21
C ASP A 622 -10.45 21.13 -1.69
N HIS A 623 -10.95 21.39 -2.91
CA HIS A 623 -12.08 20.64 -3.44
C HIS A 623 -11.67 19.18 -3.75
N PRO A 624 -12.47 18.16 -3.39
CA PRO A 624 -12.12 16.74 -3.56
C PRO A 624 -11.67 16.35 -4.98
N LYS A 625 -12.34 16.88 -6.01
CA LYS A 625 -11.95 16.67 -7.41
C LYS A 625 -10.57 17.24 -7.74
N THR A 626 -10.26 18.46 -7.26
CA THR A 626 -8.94 19.09 -7.44
C THR A 626 -7.86 18.26 -6.77
N LEU A 627 -8.09 17.84 -5.52
CA LEU A 627 -7.16 16.98 -4.77
C LEU A 627 -6.93 15.63 -5.47
N GLY A 628 -7.96 15.03 -6.05
CA GLY A 628 -7.85 13.82 -6.86
C GLY A 628 -6.96 14.00 -8.09
N THR A 629 -7.17 15.08 -8.84
CA THR A 629 -6.34 15.39 -10.02
C THR A 629 -4.89 15.71 -9.64
N LEU A 630 -4.66 16.40 -8.52
CA LEU A 630 -3.30 16.67 -8.03
C LEU A 630 -2.52 15.38 -7.73
N LEU A 631 -3.18 14.33 -7.21
CA LEU A 631 -2.53 13.01 -7.07
C LEU A 631 -2.17 12.37 -8.41
N HIS A 632 -2.97 12.57 -9.45
CA HIS A 632 -2.62 12.13 -10.80
C HIS A 632 -1.43 12.92 -11.35
N VAL A 633 -1.38 14.24 -11.14
CA VAL A 633 -0.22 15.09 -11.47
C VAL A 633 1.04 14.58 -10.75
N ALA A 634 0.96 14.34 -9.44
CA ALA A 634 2.07 13.78 -8.67
C ALA A 634 2.52 12.40 -9.19
N SER A 635 1.57 11.54 -9.56
CA SER A 635 1.89 10.22 -10.15
C SER A 635 2.59 10.34 -11.50
N THR A 636 2.24 11.33 -12.32
CA THR A 636 2.96 11.61 -13.57
C THR A 636 4.35 12.20 -13.33
N HIS A 637 4.52 13.04 -12.31
CA HIS A 637 5.85 13.52 -11.90
C HIS A 637 6.76 12.35 -11.49
N GLY A 638 6.27 11.43 -10.65
CA GLY A 638 7.02 10.22 -10.27
C GLY A 638 7.42 9.38 -11.48
N ALA A 639 6.50 9.12 -12.41
CA ALA A 639 6.80 8.39 -13.64
C ALA A 639 7.85 9.07 -14.54
N LEU A 640 8.03 10.39 -14.42
CA LEU A 640 9.05 11.18 -15.13
C LEU A 640 10.36 11.33 -14.34
N GLY A 641 10.48 10.73 -13.15
CA GLY A 641 11.64 10.85 -12.26
C GLY A 641 11.67 12.13 -11.41
N GLN A 642 10.58 12.89 -11.37
CA GLN A 642 10.47 14.14 -10.61
C GLN A 642 9.93 13.87 -9.20
N TYR A 643 10.64 13.06 -8.42
CA TYR A 643 10.15 12.51 -7.15
C TYR A 643 9.89 13.55 -6.05
N GLU A 644 10.70 14.62 -5.97
CA GLU A 644 10.51 15.71 -5.01
C GLU A 644 9.21 16.49 -5.24
N GLU A 645 8.89 16.77 -6.51
CA GLU A 645 7.62 17.41 -6.88
C GLU A 645 6.44 16.50 -6.56
N ALA A 646 6.55 15.21 -6.88
CA ALA A 646 5.54 14.21 -6.55
C ALA A 646 5.29 14.11 -5.04
N PHE A 647 6.36 14.07 -4.23
CA PHE A 647 6.30 14.02 -2.77
C PHE A 647 5.58 15.25 -2.20
N ARG A 648 5.97 16.45 -2.65
CA ARG A 648 5.36 17.70 -2.15
C ARG A 648 3.86 17.76 -2.40
N ILE A 649 3.43 17.42 -3.62
CA ILE A 649 2.01 17.40 -3.98
C ILE A 649 1.26 16.33 -3.18
N ARG A 650 1.81 15.11 -3.06
CA ARG A 650 1.20 14.02 -2.27
C ARG A 650 1.05 14.40 -0.81
N GLN A 651 2.04 15.07 -0.21
CA GLN A 651 1.98 15.54 1.16
C GLN A 651 0.91 16.62 1.36
N GLN A 652 0.84 17.61 0.46
CA GLN A 652 -0.20 18.65 0.50
C GLN A 652 -1.60 18.04 0.40
N VAL A 653 -1.81 17.10 -0.53
CA VAL A 653 -3.10 16.43 -0.69
C VAL A 653 -3.44 15.58 0.54
N LEU A 654 -2.46 14.87 1.13
CA LEU A 654 -2.69 14.09 2.33
C LEU A 654 -3.16 14.97 3.49
N ILE A 655 -2.53 16.13 3.70
CA ILE A 655 -2.93 17.08 4.76
C ILE A 655 -4.36 17.58 4.51
N ALA A 656 -4.66 18.02 3.29
CA ALA A 656 -5.99 18.51 2.93
C ALA A 656 -7.07 17.41 3.10
N ARG A 657 -6.80 16.18 2.66
CA ARG A 657 -7.73 15.05 2.81
C ARG A 657 -7.91 14.60 4.25
N ALA A 658 -6.84 14.55 5.03
CA ALA A 658 -6.92 14.21 6.44
C ALA A 658 -7.74 15.25 7.22
N GLN A 659 -7.63 16.54 6.89
CA GLN A 659 -8.45 17.60 7.47
C GLN A 659 -9.91 17.54 7.02
N LEU A 660 -10.16 17.18 5.76
CA LEU A 660 -11.48 17.20 5.15
C LEU A 660 -12.33 15.95 5.45
N LEU A 661 -11.70 14.78 5.42
CA LEU A 661 -12.36 13.46 5.39
C LEU A 661 -11.95 12.56 6.57
N GLY A 662 -10.88 12.91 7.29
CA GLY A 662 -10.28 12.07 8.33
C GLY A 662 -9.15 11.15 7.82
N PRO A 663 -8.34 10.59 8.73
CA PRO A 663 -7.15 9.79 8.39
C PRO A 663 -7.44 8.46 7.68
N ASP A 664 -8.50 7.73 8.03
CA ASP A 664 -8.76 6.39 7.47
C ASP A 664 -9.81 6.39 6.36
N HIS A 665 -10.30 7.55 5.92
CA HIS A 665 -11.17 7.62 4.74
C HIS A 665 -10.45 7.00 3.51
N PRO A 666 -11.14 6.24 2.63
CA PRO A 666 -10.51 5.55 1.51
C PRO A 666 -9.62 6.45 0.64
N ASP A 667 -10.05 7.69 0.37
CA ASP A 667 -9.25 8.66 -0.36
C ASP A 667 -8.00 9.15 0.39
N THR A 668 -8.06 9.24 1.72
CA THR A 668 -6.90 9.58 2.55
C THR A 668 -5.91 8.42 2.57
N LEU A 669 -6.39 7.18 2.73
CA LEU A 669 -5.55 5.98 2.63
C LEU A 669 -4.93 5.81 1.23
N ASN A 670 -5.60 6.24 0.18
CA ASN A 670 -5.01 6.30 -1.17
C ASN A 670 -3.87 7.34 -1.24
N ALA A 671 -4.06 8.52 -0.64
CA ALA A 671 -2.99 9.52 -0.56
C ALA A 671 -1.80 9.02 0.28
N GLN A 672 -2.05 8.36 1.41
CA GLN A 672 -1.01 7.73 2.24
C GLN A 672 -0.27 6.63 1.46
N SER A 673 -0.98 5.72 0.79
CA SER A 673 -0.38 4.66 -0.03
C SER A 673 0.52 5.22 -1.14
N ASN A 674 0.14 6.34 -1.76
CA ASN A 674 0.97 7.01 -2.75
C ASN A 674 2.19 7.68 -2.11
N LEU A 675 2.06 8.17 -0.87
CA LEU A 675 3.17 8.74 -0.10
C LEU A 675 4.19 7.68 0.31
N VAL A 676 3.76 6.44 0.64
CA VAL A 676 4.66 5.29 0.84
C VAL A 676 5.58 5.11 -0.36
N VAL A 677 5.02 5.14 -1.57
CA VAL A 677 5.81 5.04 -2.81
C VAL A 677 6.79 6.20 -2.93
N SER A 678 6.37 7.45 -2.66
CA SER A 678 7.31 8.59 -2.67
C SER A 678 8.44 8.46 -1.64
N TYR A 679 8.15 7.97 -0.44
CA TYR A 679 9.20 7.75 0.56
C TYR A 679 10.21 6.71 0.06
N ALA A 680 9.75 5.61 -0.55
CA ALA A 680 10.61 4.62 -1.16
C ALA A 680 11.44 5.21 -2.31
N GLU A 681 10.81 5.95 -3.23
CA GLU A 681 11.48 6.64 -4.35
C GLU A 681 12.59 7.59 -3.86
N LEU A 682 12.38 8.31 -2.76
CA LEU A 682 13.36 9.23 -2.17
C LEU A 682 14.40 8.56 -1.26
N GLY A 683 14.35 7.23 -1.08
CA GLY A 683 15.29 6.51 -0.21
C GLY A 683 14.98 6.52 1.28
N ARG A 684 13.80 7.00 1.65
CA ARG A 684 13.29 7.13 3.02
C ARG A 684 12.53 5.86 3.41
N HIS A 685 13.23 4.71 3.31
CA HIS A 685 12.59 3.39 3.36
C HIS A 685 12.00 3.04 4.73
N GLU A 686 12.56 3.56 5.82
CA GLU A 686 11.99 3.37 7.15
C GLU A 686 10.66 4.11 7.33
N GLU A 687 10.58 5.37 6.90
CA GLU A 687 9.29 6.08 6.89
C GLU A 687 8.28 5.42 5.93
N ALA A 688 8.76 4.90 4.79
CA ALA A 688 7.92 4.11 3.88
C ALA A 688 7.39 2.84 4.56
N ARG A 689 8.21 2.15 5.37
CA ARG A 689 7.82 0.93 6.09
C ARG A 689 6.78 1.22 7.16
N GLU A 690 7.01 2.22 8.00
CA GLU A 690 6.08 2.59 9.07
C GLU A 690 4.71 2.97 8.50
N LEU A 691 4.68 3.84 7.49
CA LEU A 691 3.44 4.24 6.84
C LEU A 691 2.81 3.08 6.05
N GLY A 692 3.62 2.25 5.38
CA GLY A 692 3.17 1.08 4.63
C GLY A 692 2.46 0.05 5.51
N LEU A 693 3.03 -0.26 6.67
CA LEU A 693 2.40 -1.14 7.67
C LEU A 693 1.06 -0.59 8.15
N HIS A 694 0.99 0.72 8.43
CA HIS A 694 -0.25 1.37 8.81
C HIS A 694 -1.31 1.26 7.69
N VAL A 695 -0.96 1.61 6.45
CA VAL A 695 -1.88 1.56 5.31
C VAL A 695 -2.37 0.13 5.03
N VAL A 696 -1.50 -0.87 5.09
CA VAL A 696 -1.88 -2.28 4.92
C VAL A 696 -2.85 -2.70 6.02
N ALA A 697 -2.54 -2.40 7.28
CA ALA A 697 -3.42 -2.72 8.40
C ALA A 697 -4.79 -2.06 8.22
N GLN A 698 -4.85 -0.77 7.87
CA GLN A 698 -6.12 -0.07 7.68
C GLN A 698 -6.91 -0.61 6.48
N ARG A 699 -6.26 -0.90 5.34
CA ARG A 699 -6.94 -1.44 4.16
C ARG A 699 -7.45 -2.86 4.38
N GLN A 700 -6.65 -3.73 4.99
CA GLN A 700 -7.09 -5.08 5.37
C GLN A 700 -8.28 -5.01 6.33
N ARG A 701 -8.22 -4.06 7.27
CA ARG A 701 -9.26 -3.80 8.25
C ARG A 701 -10.57 -3.36 7.55
N LEU A 702 -10.52 -2.35 6.66
CA LEU A 702 -11.70 -1.74 6.03
C LEU A 702 -12.28 -2.50 4.83
N LEU A 703 -11.41 -2.98 3.94
CA LEU A 703 -11.80 -3.56 2.64
C LEU A 703 -11.67 -5.09 2.63
N GLY A 704 -11.00 -5.66 3.62
CA GLY A 704 -10.64 -7.07 3.67
C GLY A 704 -9.27 -7.36 3.06
N GLU A 705 -8.78 -8.56 3.33
CA GLU A 705 -7.42 -9.00 2.97
C GLU A 705 -7.21 -9.15 1.45
N HIS A 706 -8.24 -9.64 0.75
CA HIS A 706 -8.19 -9.95 -0.68
C HIS A 706 -8.62 -8.79 -1.59
N HIS A 707 -8.91 -7.61 -1.04
CA HIS A 707 -9.34 -6.49 -1.86
C HIS A 707 -8.17 -5.97 -2.73
N PRO A 708 -8.38 -5.58 -4.00
CA PRO A 708 -7.29 -5.13 -4.89
C PRO A 708 -6.42 -4.01 -4.30
N GLU A 709 -7.05 -3.06 -3.61
CA GLU A 709 -6.33 -1.99 -2.92
C GLU A 709 -5.50 -2.47 -1.73
N THR A 710 -5.94 -3.49 -1.00
CA THR A 710 -5.15 -4.10 0.08
C THR A 710 -3.93 -4.80 -0.50
N LEU A 711 -4.12 -5.56 -1.58
CA LEU A 711 -3.03 -6.23 -2.31
C LEU A 711 -2.02 -5.24 -2.88
N ARG A 712 -2.49 -4.09 -3.40
CA ARG A 712 -1.62 -2.99 -3.86
C ARG A 712 -0.75 -2.42 -2.74
N ALA A 713 -1.32 -2.21 -1.56
CA ALA A 713 -0.55 -1.73 -0.41
C ALA A 713 0.46 -2.77 0.09
N ARG A 714 0.09 -4.07 0.10
CA ARG A 714 0.99 -5.18 0.44
C ARG A 714 2.14 -5.30 -0.56
N ALA A 715 1.88 -5.14 -1.86
CA ALA A 715 2.92 -5.11 -2.90
C ALA A 715 3.92 -3.97 -2.67
N ASN A 716 3.41 -2.76 -2.41
CA ASN A 716 4.27 -1.61 -2.09
C ASN A 716 5.11 -1.87 -0.83
N LEU A 717 4.55 -2.54 0.18
CA LEU A 717 5.30 -2.93 1.38
C LEU A 717 6.36 -3.99 1.10
N ALA A 718 6.08 -4.98 0.23
CA ALA A 718 7.07 -5.97 -0.20
C ALA A 718 8.24 -5.30 -0.94
N HIS A 719 7.95 -4.31 -1.79
CA HIS A 719 8.97 -3.47 -2.41
C HIS A 719 9.83 -2.74 -1.37
N VAL A 720 9.20 -2.12 -0.35
CA VAL A 720 9.92 -1.47 0.75
C VAL A 720 10.79 -2.45 1.53
N TYR A 721 10.32 -3.67 1.80
CA TYR A 721 11.14 -4.70 2.43
C TYR A 721 12.35 -5.09 1.58
N ARG A 722 12.21 -5.17 0.25
CA ARG A 722 13.34 -5.41 -0.66
C ARG A 722 14.38 -4.30 -0.55
N GLU A 723 13.96 -3.04 -0.60
CA GLU A 723 14.88 -1.89 -0.48
C GLU A 723 15.56 -1.78 0.89
N LEU A 724 14.94 -2.31 1.96
CA LEU A 724 15.56 -2.40 3.30
C LEU A 724 16.51 -3.59 3.46
N GLY A 725 16.65 -4.46 2.46
CA GLY A 725 17.44 -5.70 2.55
C GLY A 725 16.75 -6.85 3.27
N LEU A 726 15.46 -6.70 3.64
CA LEU A 726 14.64 -7.73 4.29
C LEU A 726 14.07 -8.71 3.24
N HIS A 727 14.96 -9.35 2.47
CA HIS A 727 14.58 -10.11 1.28
C HIS A 727 13.70 -11.34 1.57
N GLY A 728 13.83 -11.96 2.74
CA GLY A 728 12.96 -13.08 3.14
C GLY A 728 11.51 -12.66 3.37
N ASP A 729 11.30 -11.55 4.10
CA ASP A 729 9.96 -10.98 4.33
C ASP A 729 9.37 -10.44 3.01
N ALA A 730 10.20 -9.82 2.18
CA ALA A 730 9.81 -9.37 0.85
C ALA A 730 9.33 -10.54 -0.03
N LEU A 731 10.08 -11.65 -0.05
CA LEU A 731 9.75 -12.85 -0.84
C LEU A 731 8.40 -13.43 -0.39
N LEU A 732 8.24 -13.68 0.91
CA LEU A 732 7.02 -14.26 1.46
C LEU A 732 5.79 -13.40 1.11
N LEU A 733 5.90 -12.08 1.28
CA LEU A 733 4.80 -11.17 1.01
C LEU A 733 4.52 -11.05 -0.50
N ALA A 734 5.56 -11.00 -1.35
CA ALA A 734 5.42 -10.90 -2.79
C ALA A 734 4.78 -12.17 -3.41
N GLU A 735 5.15 -13.36 -2.96
CA GLU A 735 4.55 -14.62 -3.42
C GLU A 735 3.07 -14.71 -3.07
N GLN A 736 2.70 -14.34 -1.84
CA GLN A 736 1.29 -14.29 -1.42
C GLN A 736 0.49 -13.30 -2.26
N VAL A 737 1.02 -12.08 -2.43
CA VAL A 737 0.35 -11.03 -3.21
C VAL A 737 0.19 -11.42 -4.68
N LEU A 738 1.21 -12.03 -5.28
CA LEU A 738 1.13 -12.52 -6.67
C LEU A 738 0.03 -13.58 -6.81
N ALA A 739 0.03 -14.61 -5.95
CA ALA A 739 -0.96 -15.67 -6.01
C ALA A 739 -2.39 -15.14 -5.83
N GLU A 740 -2.61 -14.23 -4.87
CA GLU A 740 -3.91 -13.61 -4.62
C GLU A 740 -4.35 -12.72 -5.80
N ARG A 741 -3.42 -11.94 -6.39
CA ARG A 741 -3.70 -11.10 -7.57
C ARG A 741 -4.04 -11.92 -8.81
N GLU A 742 -3.31 -13.01 -9.06
CA GLU A 742 -3.60 -13.91 -10.18
C GLU A 742 -4.96 -14.59 -10.03
N GLN A 743 -5.32 -14.97 -8.81
CA GLN A 743 -6.62 -15.58 -8.53
C GLN A 743 -7.78 -14.59 -8.68
N LEU A 744 -7.56 -13.33 -8.29
CA LEU A 744 -8.60 -12.30 -8.30
C LEU A 744 -8.78 -11.61 -9.65
N LEU A 745 -7.67 -11.21 -10.29
CA LEU A 745 -7.64 -10.37 -11.49
C LEU A 745 -7.24 -11.13 -12.76
N GLY A 746 -6.72 -12.35 -12.60
CA GLY A 746 -6.15 -13.15 -13.67
C GLY A 746 -4.65 -12.92 -13.87
N THR A 747 -4.02 -13.89 -14.54
CA THR A 747 -2.56 -13.90 -14.79
C THR A 747 -2.08 -12.81 -15.74
N ASP A 748 -2.96 -12.33 -16.61
CA ASP A 748 -2.69 -11.32 -17.62
C ASP A 748 -2.88 -9.88 -17.10
N HIS A 749 -3.34 -9.72 -15.86
CA HIS A 749 -3.58 -8.40 -15.32
C HIS A 749 -2.25 -7.66 -15.07
N PRO A 750 -2.12 -6.36 -15.42
CA PRO A 750 -0.87 -5.61 -15.25
C PRO A 750 -0.34 -5.57 -13.80
N ASP A 751 -1.20 -5.56 -12.79
CA ASP A 751 -0.78 -5.68 -11.39
C ASP A 751 -0.13 -7.05 -11.07
N ALA A 752 -0.54 -8.13 -11.74
CA ALA A 752 0.11 -9.44 -11.61
C ALA A 752 1.48 -9.42 -12.30
N LEU A 753 1.58 -8.81 -13.50
CA LEU A 753 2.86 -8.60 -14.19
C LEU A 753 3.85 -7.81 -13.33
N LEU A 754 3.39 -6.73 -12.69
CA LEU A 754 4.20 -5.95 -11.75
C LEU A 754 4.66 -6.78 -10.56
N SER A 755 3.78 -7.63 -10.01
CA SER A 755 4.14 -8.51 -8.90
C SER A 755 5.20 -9.55 -9.30
N ARG A 756 5.17 -10.05 -10.55
CA ARG A 756 6.23 -10.93 -11.10
C ARG A 756 7.54 -10.18 -11.31
N LEU A 757 7.49 -8.92 -11.72
CA LEU A 757 8.69 -8.07 -11.82
C LEU A 757 9.35 -7.90 -10.46
N ASP A 758 8.55 -7.53 -9.44
CA ASP A 758 9.03 -7.39 -8.06
C ASP A 758 9.62 -8.72 -7.56
N LEU A 759 8.94 -9.85 -7.82
CA LEU A 759 9.42 -11.18 -7.44
C LEU A 759 10.75 -11.55 -8.12
N SER A 760 10.91 -11.26 -9.42
CA SER A 760 12.18 -11.48 -10.14
C SER A 760 13.32 -10.66 -9.51
N GLN A 761 13.08 -9.40 -9.14
CA GLN A 761 14.06 -8.56 -8.46
C GLN A 761 14.39 -9.07 -7.05
N ILE A 762 13.41 -9.63 -6.32
CA ILE A 762 13.65 -10.25 -5.01
C ILE A 762 14.53 -11.51 -5.16
N TYR A 763 14.25 -12.36 -6.15
CA TYR A 763 15.10 -13.52 -6.44
C TYR A 763 16.53 -13.12 -6.81
N GLU A 764 16.69 -12.06 -7.58
CA GLU A 764 18.02 -11.52 -7.88
C GLU A 764 18.75 -11.06 -6.61
N ALA A 765 18.06 -10.33 -5.73
CA ALA A 765 18.64 -9.86 -4.47
C ALA A 765 19.01 -11.00 -3.51
N LEU A 766 18.35 -12.15 -3.64
CA LEU A 766 18.68 -13.40 -2.93
C LEU A 766 19.75 -14.25 -3.65
N GLY A 767 20.29 -13.78 -4.79
CA GLY A 767 21.24 -14.51 -5.63
C GLY A 767 20.69 -15.77 -6.30
N ARG A 768 19.35 -15.93 -6.31
CA ARG A 768 18.66 -17.04 -6.99
C ARG A 768 18.47 -16.71 -8.47
N TYR A 769 19.57 -16.54 -9.20
CA TYR A 769 19.55 -16.00 -10.57
C TYR A 769 18.80 -16.87 -11.59
N HIS A 770 18.80 -18.20 -11.41
CA HIS A 770 18.00 -19.10 -12.25
C HIS A 770 16.49 -18.89 -12.06
N ASP A 771 16.03 -18.74 -10.81
CA ASP A 771 14.63 -18.45 -10.52
C ASP A 771 14.24 -17.04 -11.00
N ALA A 772 15.14 -16.06 -10.80
CA ALA A 772 14.98 -14.70 -11.28
C ALA A 772 14.84 -14.66 -12.81
N LEU A 773 15.69 -15.41 -13.54
CA LEU A 773 15.64 -15.54 -14.98
C LEU A 773 14.34 -16.22 -15.45
N HIS A 774 13.97 -17.34 -14.84
CA HIS A 774 12.76 -18.07 -15.21
C HIS A 774 11.50 -17.19 -15.10
N VAL A 775 11.38 -16.43 -14.00
CA VAL A 775 10.26 -15.48 -13.83
C VAL A 775 10.37 -14.32 -14.81
N ALA A 776 11.56 -13.78 -15.05
CA ALA A 776 11.76 -12.63 -15.95
C ALA A 776 11.47 -12.97 -17.41
N GLU A 777 11.84 -14.15 -17.91
CA GLU A 777 11.55 -14.59 -19.28
C GLU A 777 10.05 -14.74 -19.53
N ALA A 778 9.34 -15.38 -18.59
CA ALA A 778 7.88 -15.51 -18.65
C ALA A 778 7.21 -14.13 -18.60
N LEU A 779 7.67 -13.26 -17.69
CA LEU A 779 7.20 -11.88 -17.58
C LEU A 779 7.42 -11.08 -18.87
N LEU A 780 8.59 -11.19 -19.51
CA LEU A 780 8.89 -10.45 -20.73
C LEU A 780 7.93 -10.85 -21.85
N ALA A 781 7.73 -12.16 -22.07
CA ALA A 781 6.83 -12.67 -23.09
C ALA A 781 5.38 -12.17 -22.87
N ASP A 782 4.91 -12.16 -21.62
CA ASP A 782 3.59 -11.64 -21.29
C ASP A 782 3.50 -10.12 -21.44
N CYS A 783 4.50 -9.37 -20.99
CA CYS A 783 4.56 -7.92 -21.16
C CYS A 783 4.53 -7.50 -22.63
N GLU A 784 5.28 -8.19 -23.50
CA GLU A 784 5.27 -7.95 -24.95
C GLU A 784 3.90 -8.20 -25.58
N ARG A 785 3.22 -9.28 -25.16
CA ARG A 785 1.89 -9.65 -25.64
C ARG A 785 0.80 -8.68 -25.16
N ILE A 786 0.85 -8.26 -23.90
CA ILE A 786 -0.24 -7.53 -23.21
C ILE A 786 -0.03 -6.01 -23.29
N LEU A 787 1.15 -5.52 -22.89
CA LEU A 787 1.46 -4.08 -22.81
C LEU A 787 2.14 -3.57 -24.09
N GLY A 788 2.73 -4.47 -24.86
CA GLY A 788 3.46 -4.17 -26.09
C GLY A 788 4.97 -3.97 -25.84
N PRO A 789 5.79 -4.08 -26.90
CA PRO A 789 7.26 -4.08 -26.79
C PRO A 789 7.86 -2.73 -26.36
N LYS A 790 7.11 -1.63 -26.49
CA LYS A 790 7.58 -0.26 -26.19
C LYS A 790 7.19 0.24 -24.80
N HIS A 791 6.41 -0.55 -24.06
CA HIS A 791 5.97 -0.14 -22.74
C HIS A 791 7.16 -0.11 -21.78
N PRO A 792 7.28 0.90 -20.88
CA PRO A 792 8.36 0.98 -19.90
C PRO A 792 8.59 -0.31 -19.11
N TYR A 793 7.52 -0.97 -18.67
CA TYR A 793 7.64 -2.26 -17.95
C TYR A 793 8.18 -3.39 -18.82
N THR A 794 7.85 -3.44 -20.12
CA THR A 794 8.43 -4.42 -21.04
C THR A 794 9.93 -4.17 -21.21
N LEU A 795 10.34 -2.90 -21.31
CA LEU A 795 11.76 -2.52 -21.40
C LEU A 795 12.53 -2.86 -20.12
N ILE A 796 11.92 -2.69 -18.94
CA ILE A 796 12.51 -3.11 -17.66
C ILE A 796 12.62 -4.64 -17.58
N ALA A 797 11.57 -5.37 -17.95
CA ALA A 797 11.62 -6.84 -17.98
C ALA A 797 12.72 -7.34 -18.94
N HIS A 798 12.86 -6.70 -20.09
CA HIS A 798 13.90 -7.01 -21.07
C HIS A 798 15.32 -6.78 -20.51
N ALA A 799 15.54 -5.65 -19.83
CA ALA A 799 16.81 -5.39 -19.14
C ALA A 799 17.05 -6.35 -17.96
N GLY A 800 16.01 -6.76 -17.24
CA GLY A 800 16.08 -7.77 -16.19
C GLY A 800 16.54 -9.13 -16.73
N VAL A 801 15.95 -9.60 -17.84
CA VAL A 801 16.39 -10.83 -18.52
C VAL A 801 17.85 -10.72 -18.95
N ALA A 802 18.24 -9.61 -19.59
CA ALA A 802 19.63 -9.36 -19.98
C ALA A 802 20.60 -9.41 -18.79
N GLN A 803 20.22 -8.76 -17.69
CA GLN A 803 20.99 -8.74 -16.45
C GLN A 803 21.15 -10.14 -15.85
N HIS A 804 20.08 -10.93 -15.77
CA HIS A 804 20.10 -12.29 -15.21
C HIS A 804 20.94 -13.25 -16.07
N HIS A 805 20.85 -13.15 -17.40
CA HIS A 805 21.78 -13.85 -18.29
C HIS A 805 23.23 -13.45 -18.02
N GLY A 806 23.50 -12.16 -17.80
CA GLY A 806 24.84 -11.68 -17.43
C GLY A 806 25.33 -12.18 -16.07
N GLN A 807 24.43 -12.35 -15.09
CA GLN A 807 24.75 -12.98 -13.80
C GLN A 807 25.14 -14.45 -13.96
N LEU A 808 24.53 -15.15 -14.92
CA LEU A 808 24.76 -16.57 -15.23
C LEU A 808 25.84 -16.81 -16.31
N GLY A 809 26.59 -15.78 -16.71
CA GLY A 809 27.67 -15.92 -17.70
C GLY A 809 27.21 -16.07 -19.16
N HIS A 810 25.92 -15.97 -19.45
CA HIS A 810 25.35 -16.03 -20.81
C HIS A 810 25.49 -14.67 -21.54
N TYR A 811 26.73 -14.24 -21.77
CA TYR A 811 27.05 -12.88 -22.17
C TYR A 811 26.60 -12.48 -23.57
N ASP A 812 26.56 -13.41 -24.52
CA ASP A 812 26.09 -13.18 -25.89
C ASP A 812 24.61 -12.77 -25.91
N ILE A 813 23.78 -13.51 -25.17
CA ILE A 813 22.36 -13.22 -25.01
C ILE A 813 22.19 -11.92 -24.21
N ALA A 814 22.92 -11.76 -23.11
CA ALA A 814 22.86 -10.58 -22.25
C ALA A 814 23.16 -9.28 -23.00
N LEU A 815 24.21 -9.26 -23.84
CA LEU A 815 24.57 -8.10 -24.65
C LEU A 815 23.49 -7.78 -25.68
N SER A 816 23.07 -8.79 -26.46
CA SER A 816 22.07 -8.59 -27.51
C SER A 816 20.77 -8.00 -26.94
N LEU A 817 20.26 -8.56 -25.84
CA LEU A 817 19.05 -8.07 -25.21
C LEU A 817 19.26 -6.70 -24.56
N GLY A 818 20.38 -6.48 -23.85
CA GLY A 818 20.69 -5.23 -23.18
C GLY A 818 20.87 -4.05 -24.13
N GLU A 819 21.57 -4.23 -25.25
CA GLU A 819 21.75 -3.20 -26.29
C GLU A 819 20.43 -2.87 -26.99
N GLN A 820 19.61 -3.88 -27.29
CA GLN A 820 18.28 -3.67 -27.86
C GLN A 820 17.36 -2.93 -26.87
N ALA A 821 17.37 -3.30 -25.59
CA ALA A 821 16.63 -2.59 -24.54
C ALA A 821 17.04 -1.13 -24.45
N MET A 822 18.35 -0.86 -24.47
CA MET A 822 18.91 0.49 -24.39
C MET A 822 18.49 1.33 -25.59
N SER A 823 18.69 0.80 -26.81
CA SER A 823 18.34 1.52 -28.04
C SER A 823 16.85 1.87 -28.09
N GLU A 824 15.97 0.92 -27.75
CA GLU A 824 14.53 1.15 -27.79
C GLU A 824 14.05 2.09 -26.66
N SER A 825 14.59 1.96 -25.44
CA SER A 825 14.25 2.85 -24.32
C SER A 825 14.69 4.30 -24.58
N GLU A 826 15.89 4.52 -25.11
CA GLU A 826 16.35 5.85 -25.53
C GLU A 826 15.46 6.46 -26.61
N ARG A 827 15.05 5.65 -27.59
CA ARG A 827 14.21 6.10 -28.71
C ARG A 827 12.79 6.47 -28.27
N VAL A 828 12.23 5.75 -27.31
CA VAL A 828 10.82 5.90 -26.88
C VAL A 828 10.69 6.88 -25.72
N LEU A 829 11.55 6.79 -24.71
CA LEU A 829 11.43 7.53 -23.46
C LEU A 829 12.43 8.70 -23.36
N GLY A 830 13.48 8.66 -24.16
CA GLY A 830 14.59 9.62 -24.12
C GLY A 830 15.75 9.14 -23.25
N PRO A 831 16.93 9.78 -23.40
CA PRO A 831 18.18 9.34 -22.76
C PRO A 831 18.24 9.57 -21.24
N ASP A 832 17.42 10.46 -20.71
CA ASP A 832 17.42 10.87 -19.28
C ASP A 832 16.24 10.28 -18.49
N HIS A 833 15.37 9.49 -19.12
CA HIS A 833 14.24 8.89 -18.42
C HIS A 833 14.72 7.84 -17.41
N PRO A 834 14.12 7.73 -16.20
CA PRO A 834 14.57 6.79 -15.16
C PRO A 834 14.70 5.35 -15.65
N THR A 835 13.73 4.87 -16.44
CA THR A 835 13.79 3.54 -17.07
C THR A 835 14.99 3.38 -18.00
N THR A 836 15.28 4.36 -18.85
CA THR A 836 16.44 4.32 -19.76
C THR A 836 17.75 4.28 -18.96
N LEU A 837 17.85 5.06 -17.89
CA LEU A 837 19.02 5.06 -17.01
C LEU A 837 19.20 3.73 -16.27
N THR A 838 18.09 3.09 -15.87
CA THR A 838 18.10 1.75 -15.28
C THR A 838 18.63 0.70 -16.28
N VAL A 839 18.06 0.68 -17.49
CA VAL A 839 18.49 -0.23 -18.58
C VAL A 839 19.98 -0.05 -18.89
N ARG A 840 20.44 1.20 -18.98
CA ARG A 840 21.87 1.54 -19.14
C ARG A 840 22.70 0.99 -17.98
N GLY A 841 22.31 1.25 -16.74
CA GLY A 841 23.02 0.72 -15.57
C GLY A 841 23.15 -0.81 -15.57
N SER A 842 22.08 -1.51 -15.94
CA SER A 842 22.10 -2.97 -16.11
C SER A 842 23.09 -3.40 -17.20
N LEU A 843 23.09 -2.74 -18.36
CA LEU A 843 24.05 -3.03 -19.43
C LEU A 843 25.51 -2.73 -19.04
N ALA A 844 25.77 -1.64 -18.30
CA ALA A 844 27.09 -1.37 -17.73
C ALA A 844 27.55 -2.50 -16.80
N THR A 845 26.63 -3.10 -16.03
CA THR A 845 26.94 -4.23 -15.15
C THR A 845 27.31 -5.48 -15.94
N VAL A 846 26.62 -5.74 -17.07
CA VAL A 846 26.98 -6.82 -18.00
C VAL A 846 28.38 -6.60 -18.57
N TYR A 847 28.67 -5.40 -19.09
CA TYR A 847 30.02 -5.06 -19.58
C TYR A 847 31.10 -5.22 -18.51
N ALA A 848 30.81 -4.80 -17.27
CA ALA A 848 31.73 -4.91 -16.15
C ALA A 848 32.09 -6.37 -15.82
N LYS A 849 31.12 -7.29 -15.91
CA LYS A 849 31.32 -8.73 -15.69
C LYS A 849 32.12 -9.39 -16.80
N MET A 850 31.99 -8.92 -18.04
CA MET A 850 32.79 -9.37 -19.17
C MET A 850 34.23 -8.82 -19.19
N GLU A 851 34.62 -8.04 -18.18
CA GLU A 851 35.87 -7.28 -18.16
C GLU A 851 36.04 -6.30 -19.34
N ARG A 852 34.93 -5.90 -19.96
CA ARG A 852 34.89 -4.81 -20.96
C ARG A 852 34.89 -3.46 -20.24
N ARG A 853 36.01 -3.20 -19.55
CA ARG A 853 36.14 -2.16 -18.52
C ARG A 853 35.90 -0.74 -19.05
N GLU A 854 36.41 -0.41 -20.23
CA GLU A 854 36.25 0.94 -20.81
C GLU A 854 34.79 1.23 -21.19
N GLU A 855 34.08 0.25 -21.75
CA GLU A 855 32.68 0.40 -22.16
C GLU A 855 31.76 0.47 -20.94
N ALA A 856 32.00 -0.39 -19.95
CA ALA A 856 31.32 -0.33 -18.65
C ALA A 856 31.53 1.04 -17.99
N LEU A 857 32.77 1.53 -17.98
CA LEU A 857 33.15 2.81 -17.36
C LEU A 857 32.50 3.99 -18.09
N GLY A 858 32.56 4.02 -19.42
CA GLY A 858 31.93 5.06 -20.22
C GLY A 858 30.43 5.14 -19.96
N LEU A 859 29.76 3.98 -19.94
CA LEU A 859 28.32 3.91 -19.77
C LEU A 859 27.88 4.29 -18.34
N ILE A 860 28.51 3.76 -17.29
CA ILE A 860 28.16 4.13 -15.92
C ILE A 860 28.47 5.61 -15.62
N THR A 861 29.52 6.18 -16.22
CA THR A 861 29.84 7.61 -16.06
C THR A 861 28.70 8.49 -16.57
N THR A 862 28.15 8.15 -17.75
CA THR A 862 27.00 8.88 -18.29
C THR A 862 25.74 8.71 -17.45
N VAL A 863 25.52 7.51 -16.91
CA VAL A 863 24.36 7.22 -16.03
C VAL A 863 24.48 8.00 -14.72
N ALA A 864 25.63 7.97 -14.05
CA ALA A 864 25.85 8.68 -12.80
C ALA A 864 25.69 10.21 -12.97
N ALA A 865 26.24 10.78 -14.04
CA ALA A 865 26.07 12.19 -14.34
C ALA A 865 24.61 12.57 -14.68
N ALA A 866 23.88 11.69 -15.36
CA ALA A 866 22.48 11.91 -15.68
C ALA A 866 21.59 11.82 -14.43
N LEU A 867 21.80 10.81 -13.57
CA LEU A 867 21.09 10.65 -12.30
C LEU A 867 21.36 11.83 -11.35
N GLU A 868 22.61 12.27 -11.25
CA GLU A 868 22.96 13.44 -10.43
C GLU A 868 22.27 14.71 -10.89
N ARG A 869 22.18 14.93 -12.21
CA ARG A 869 21.50 16.09 -12.79
C ARG A 869 19.98 16.03 -12.64
N THR A 870 19.38 14.84 -12.70
CA THR A 870 17.91 14.66 -12.72
C THR A 870 17.32 14.48 -11.34
N LEU A 871 17.95 13.64 -10.51
CA LEU A 871 17.48 13.26 -9.18
C LEU A 871 18.26 13.96 -8.06
N GLY A 872 19.38 14.60 -8.39
CA GLY A 872 20.28 15.21 -7.43
C GLY A 872 21.38 14.26 -6.95
N PRO A 873 22.43 14.80 -6.30
CA PRO A 873 23.58 14.02 -5.82
C PRO A 873 23.23 13.09 -4.64
N GLU A 874 22.13 13.36 -3.94
CA GLU A 874 21.75 12.68 -2.69
C GLU A 874 20.77 11.53 -2.89
N HIS A 875 20.24 11.35 -4.11
CA HIS A 875 19.25 10.33 -4.42
C HIS A 875 19.88 8.91 -4.34
N PRO A 876 19.16 7.90 -3.79
CA PRO A 876 19.65 6.51 -3.70
C PRO A 876 20.25 5.95 -4.98
N HIS A 877 19.53 6.06 -6.11
CA HIS A 877 20.06 5.63 -7.41
C HIS A 877 21.33 6.38 -7.84
N THR A 878 21.46 7.68 -7.55
CA THR A 878 22.69 8.43 -7.84
C THR A 878 23.85 7.89 -7.01
N LEU A 879 23.65 7.69 -5.70
CA LEU A 879 24.65 7.11 -4.82
C LEU A 879 25.06 5.69 -5.27
N GLN A 880 24.09 4.86 -5.64
CA GLN A 880 24.36 3.51 -6.15
C GLN A 880 25.18 3.54 -7.44
N SER A 881 24.84 4.43 -8.39
CA SER A 881 25.60 4.57 -9.64
C SER A 881 27.04 5.05 -9.41
N ARG A 882 27.27 5.92 -8.41
CA ARG A 882 28.60 6.39 -8.00
C ARG A 882 29.43 5.29 -7.34
N LEU A 883 28.81 4.46 -6.52
CA LEU A 883 29.46 3.27 -5.95
C LEU A 883 29.88 2.29 -7.06
N SER A 884 29.00 2.04 -8.04
CA SER A 884 29.34 1.23 -9.21
C SER A 884 30.48 1.85 -10.03
N LEU A 885 30.48 3.17 -10.20
CA LEU A 885 31.56 3.90 -10.87
C LEU A 885 32.89 3.79 -10.10
N ALA A 886 32.86 3.93 -8.78
CA ALA A 886 34.05 3.79 -7.93
C ALA A 886 34.64 2.38 -8.03
N ALA A 887 33.78 1.35 -7.98
CA ALA A 887 34.20 -0.05 -8.15
C ALA A 887 34.80 -0.33 -9.54
N LEU A 888 34.38 0.38 -10.59
CA LEU A 888 35.01 0.29 -11.91
C LEU A 888 36.34 1.04 -12.00
N TYR A 889 36.51 2.14 -11.27
CA TYR A 889 37.80 2.81 -11.15
C TYR A 889 38.84 1.92 -10.46
N ASP A 890 38.44 1.17 -9.42
CA ASP A 890 39.30 0.17 -8.78
C ASP A 890 39.83 -0.85 -9.78
N ARG A 891 38.97 -1.32 -10.69
CA ARG A 891 39.35 -2.33 -11.70
C ARG A 891 40.15 -1.79 -12.88
N THR A 892 40.30 -0.46 -13.00
CA THR A 892 41.01 0.21 -14.09
C THR A 892 42.29 0.92 -13.61
N ASP A 893 42.76 0.57 -12.42
CA ASP A 893 43.95 1.15 -11.75
C ASP A 893 43.90 2.68 -11.58
N ARG A 894 42.69 3.26 -11.59
CA ARG A 894 42.47 4.70 -11.30
C ARG A 894 42.26 4.92 -9.81
N ASN A 895 43.27 4.53 -9.03
CA ASN A 895 43.19 4.41 -7.57
C ASN A 895 42.83 5.73 -6.87
N GLU A 896 43.35 6.87 -7.32
CA GLU A 896 43.03 8.18 -6.73
C GLU A 896 41.57 8.60 -6.97
N ASP A 897 41.05 8.32 -8.17
CA ASP A 897 39.65 8.61 -8.52
C ASP A 897 38.68 7.72 -7.74
N ALA A 898 39.01 6.42 -7.62
CA ALA A 898 38.23 5.47 -6.85
C ALA A 898 38.21 5.84 -5.36
N LEU A 899 39.37 6.14 -4.76
CA LEU A 899 39.48 6.53 -3.35
C LEU A 899 38.60 7.75 -3.05
N ARG A 900 38.68 8.77 -3.91
CA ARG A 900 37.90 10.00 -3.79
C ARG A 900 36.40 9.71 -3.83
N LEU A 901 35.93 8.90 -4.78
CA LEU A 901 34.51 8.56 -4.89
C LEU A 901 34.02 7.69 -3.74
N HIS A 902 34.80 6.71 -3.28
CA HIS A 902 34.44 5.88 -2.12
C HIS A 902 34.32 6.72 -0.85
N GLN A 903 35.26 7.64 -0.60
CA GLN A 903 35.22 8.55 0.55
C GLN A 903 34.03 9.52 0.47
N GLN A 904 33.75 10.07 -0.71
CA GLN A 904 32.56 10.91 -0.94
C GLN A 904 31.28 10.12 -0.69
N SER A 905 31.18 8.89 -1.19
CA SER A 905 30.00 8.04 -1.03
C SER A 905 29.74 7.69 0.44
N VAL A 906 30.79 7.38 1.21
CA VAL A 906 30.67 7.17 2.67
C VAL A 906 30.21 8.46 3.37
N THR A 907 30.83 9.60 3.04
CA THR A 907 30.49 10.89 3.66
C THR A 907 29.04 11.29 3.39
N ASP A 908 28.58 11.13 2.15
CA ASP A 908 27.20 11.43 1.76
C ASP A 908 26.22 10.44 2.40
N ALA A 909 26.51 9.14 2.38
CA ALA A 909 25.65 8.13 3.02
C ALA A 909 25.52 8.38 4.53
N GLU A 910 26.61 8.70 5.23
CA GLU A 910 26.59 9.06 6.65
C GLU A 910 25.78 10.32 6.94
N ARG A 911 25.92 11.35 6.09
CA ARG A 911 25.20 12.62 6.22
C ARG A 911 23.70 12.45 6.01
N LEU A 912 23.31 11.66 5.00
CA LEU A 912 21.92 11.55 4.55
C LEU A 912 21.12 10.52 5.34
N ARG A 913 21.74 9.37 5.63
CA ARG A 913 21.06 8.19 6.18
C ARG A 913 21.51 7.84 7.59
N GLY A 914 22.58 8.50 8.05
CA GLY A 914 23.20 8.21 9.33
C GLY A 914 24.21 7.08 9.24
N ARG A 915 25.04 7.01 10.29
CA ARG A 915 26.15 6.04 10.43
C ARG A 915 25.73 4.57 10.53
N ASP A 916 24.49 4.33 10.95
CA ASP A 916 23.96 2.98 11.25
C ASP A 916 23.11 2.42 10.09
N HIS A 917 22.92 3.16 9.00
CA HIS A 917 22.08 2.70 7.90
C HIS A 917 22.77 1.57 7.09
N PRO A 918 22.03 0.53 6.63
CA PRO A 918 22.58 -0.56 5.82
C PRO A 918 23.50 -0.11 4.68
N ASP A 919 23.03 0.81 3.84
CA ASP A 919 23.81 1.34 2.71
C ASP A 919 25.07 2.10 3.13
N THR A 920 25.05 2.78 4.27
CA THR A 920 26.25 3.45 4.82
C THR A 920 27.30 2.42 5.22
N LEU A 921 26.87 1.32 5.85
CA LEU A 921 27.76 0.22 6.21
C LEU A 921 28.31 -0.49 4.97
N SER A 922 27.50 -0.62 3.91
CA SER A 922 27.95 -1.15 2.61
C SER A 922 28.99 -0.24 1.95
N ALA A 923 28.75 1.09 1.91
CA ALA A 923 29.73 2.04 1.37
C ALA A 923 31.05 2.01 2.15
N ARG A 924 31.01 1.91 3.49
CA ARG A 924 32.22 1.76 4.32
C ARG A 924 32.93 0.44 4.06
N GLY A 925 32.19 -0.65 3.88
CA GLY A 925 32.73 -1.96 3.52
C GLY A 925 33.47 -1.92 2.18
N ASN A 926 32.90 -1.25 1.18
CA ASN A 926 33.54 -1.05 -0.12
C ASN A 926 34.81 -0.20 -0.02
N LEU A 927 34.80 0.86 0.80
CA LEU A 927 36.00 1.65 1.08
C LEU A 927 37.09 0.82 1.78
N ALA A 928 36.72 -0.07 2.71
CA ALA A 928 37.67 -0.99 3.35
C ALA A 928 38.28 -1.96 2.34
N GLN A 929 37.46 -2.49 1.43
CA GLN A 929 37.93 -3.34 0.33
C GLN A 929 38.88 -2.57 -0.60
N HIS A 930 38.57 -1.32 -0.94
CA HIS A 930 39.46 -0.46 -1.72
C HIS A 930 40.81 -0.27 -1.02
N TYR A 931 40.81 0.05 0.28
CA TYR A 931 42.05 0.14 1.06
C TYR A 931 42.87 -1.15 0.99
N CYS A 932 42.22 -2.31 1.04
CA CYS A 932 42.90 -3.59 0.88
C CYS A 932 43.50 -3.74 -0.52
N ALA A 933 42.76 -3.39 -1.57
CA ALA A 933 43.21 -3.50 -2.97
C ALA A 933 44.44 -2.64 -3.28
N VAL A 934 44.56 -1.45 -2.67
CA VAL A 934 45.71 -0.54 -2.84
C VAL A 934 46.83 -0.78 -1.82
N GLY A 935 46.79 -1.88 -1.06
CA GLY A 935 47.83 -2.26 -0.09
C GLY A 935 47.83 -1.50 1.24
N ARG A 936 46.79 -0.72 1.54
CA ARG A 936 46.60 0.01 2.81
C ARG A 936 45.91 -0.88 3.85
N TYR A 937 46.53 -2.01 4.15
CA TYR A 937 45.90 -3.09 4.92
C TYR A 937 45.51 -2.72 6.36
N GLU A 938 46.30 -1.88 7.05
CA GLU A 938 45.95 -1.44 8.42
C GLU A 938 44.64 -0.64 8.46
N GLU A 939 44.43 0.22 7.47
CA GLU A 939 43.20 1.02 7.34
C GLU A 939 42.02 0.15 6.92
N ALA A 940 42.26 -0.83 6.02
CA ALA A 940 41.27 -1.82 5.63
C ALA A 940 40.77 -2.64 6.83
N ILE A 941 41.70 -3.18 7.64
CA ILE A 941 41.39 -3.95 8.84
C ILE A 941 40.64 -3.08 9.85
N SER A 942 41.15 -1.89 10.18
CA SER A 942 40.51 -1.00 11.15
C SER A 942 39.09 -0.59 10.74
N LEU A 943 38.85 -0.35 9.45
CA LEU A 943 37.51 -0.01 8.97
C LEU A 943 36.61 -1.25 8.90
N GLY A 944 37.15 -2.39 8.46
CA GLY A 944 36.45 -3.67 8.38
C GLY A 944 35.97 -4.18 9.74
N GLU A 945 36.80 -4.11 10.78
CA GLU A 945 36.43 -4.46 12.17
C GLU A 945 35.25 -3.61 12.68
N ARG A 946 35.27 -2.31 12.38
CA ARG A 946 34.18 -1.39 12.73
C ARG A 946 32.89 -1.72 11.98
N VAL A 947 32.98 -1.98 10.68
CA VAL A 947 31.82 -2.36 9.85
C VAL A 947 31.21 -3.68 10.34
N LEU A 948 32.04 -4.68 10.66
CA LEU A 948 31.57 -5.95 11.21
C LEU A 948 30.86 -5.75 12.56
N SER A 949 31.48 -5.01 13.48
CA SER A 949 30.91 -4.71 14.79
C SER A 949 29.56 -3.98 14.69
N ASP A 950 29.45 -2.99 13.80
CA ASP A 950 28.20 -2.28 13.56
C ASP A 950 27.13 -3.20 12.95
N ARG A 951 27.49 -4.04 11.96
CA ARG A 951 26.55 -4.99 11.34
C ARG A 951 26.06 -6.06 12.32
N GLU A 952 26.93 -6.57 13.19
CA GLU A 952 26.53 -7.52 14.25
C GLU A 952 25.56 -6.88 15.25
N ARG A 953 25.79 -5.62 15.63
CA ARG A 953 24.87 -4.87 16.51
C ARG A 953 23.52 -4.60 15.86
N ILE A 954 23.50 -4.28 14.56
CA ILE A 954 22.30 -3.81 13.86
C ILE A 954 21.46 -4.95 13.29
N PHE A 955 22.10 -5.89 12.58
CA PHE A 955 21.40 -6.99 11.90
C PHE A 955 21.50 -8.32 12.67
N GLY A 956 22.40 -8.40 13.64
CA GLY A 956 22.73 -9.64 14.32
C GLY A 956 23.87 -10.43 13.65
N PRO A 957 24.41 -11.44 14.36
CA PRO A 957 25.54 -12.22 13.89
C PRO A 957 25.20 -13.15 12.73
N ASP A 958 23.94 -13.58 12.60
CA ASP A 958 23.47 -14.57 11.63
C ASP A 958 22.92 -13.96 10.33
N HIS A 959 23.09 -12.66 10.13
CA HIS A 959 22.61 -11.98 8.93
C HIS A 959 23.61 -12.14 7.76
N PRO A 960 23.15 -12.40 6.51
CA PRO A 960 24.04 -12.60 5.36
C PRO A 960 25.00 -11.43 5.11
N ALA A 961 24.55 -10.18 5.23
CA ALA A 961 25.42 -9.01 5.12
C ALA A 961 26.53 -8.97 6.20
N THR A 962 26.29 -9.55 7.38
CA THR A 962 27.33 -9.71 8.42
C THR A 962 28.33 -10.78 8.00
N GLY A 963 27.86 -11.89 7.41
CA GLY A 963 28.71 -12.91 6.79
C GLY A 963 29.66 -12.35 5.73
N LEU A 964 29.14 -11.52 4.81
CA LEU A 964 29.97 -10.85 3.80
C LEU A 964 31.03 -9.93 4.41
N ALA A 965 30.70 -9.19 5.48
CA ALA A 965 31.68 -8.36 6.18
C ALA A 965 32.80 -9.19 6.82
N ARG A 966 32.47 -10.37 7.37
CA ARG A 966 33.47 -11.32 7.89
C ARG A 966 34.39 -11.83 6.78
N ASN A 967 33.85 -12.18 5.62
CA ASN A 967 34.63 -12.60 4.46
C ASN A 967 35.63 -11.52 4.03
N ASN A 968 35.16 -10.29 3.84
CA ASN A 968 36.00 -9.16 3.42
C ASN A 968 37.09 -8.82 4.45
N LEU A 969 36.77 -8.87 5.75
CA LEU A 969 37.75 -8.68 6.82
C LEU A 969 38.78 -9.81 6.86
N ALA A 970 38.35 -11.06 6.67
CA ALA A 970 39.24 -12.21 6.61
C ALA A 970 40.23 -12.10 5.44
N TYR A 971 39.79 -11.62 4.28
CA TYR A 971 40.67 -11.32 3.15
C TYR A 971 41.75 -10.30 3.53
N SER A 972 41.39 -9.23 4.25
CA SER A 972 42.36 -8.23 4.73
C SER A 972 43.36 -8.80 5.74
N TYR A 973 42.93 -9.71 6.63
CA TYR A 973 43.85 -10.42 7.54
C TYR A 973 44.77 -11.40 6.81
N GLN A 974 44.25 -12.12 5.80
CA GLN A 974 45.05 -13.01 4.97
C GLN A 974 46.16 -12.24 4.26
N ALA A 975 45.86 -11.08 3.68
CA ALA A 975 46.84 -10.26 2.96
C ALA A 975 48.05 -9.82 3.81
N VAL A 976 47.90 -9.74 5.13
CA VAL A 976 48.99 -9.44 6.09
C VAL A 976 49.55 -10.67 6.80
N GLY A 977 49.18 -11.88 6.38
CA GLY A 977 49.63 -13.16 6.95
C GLY A 977 49.00 -13.53 8.29
N ARG A 978 47.93 -12.83 8.72
CA ARG A 978 47.20 -13.10 9.98
C ARG A 978 46.16 -14.22 9.80
N HIS A 979 46.60 -15.39 9.37
CA HIS A 979 45.72 -16.51 9.02
C HIS A 979 44.91 -17.05 10.22
N GLU A 980 45.45 -16.98 11.44
CA GLU A 980 44.75 -17.41 12.67
C GLU A 980 43.49 -16.58 12.95
N ASP A 981 43.47 -15.31 12.54
CA ASP A 981 42.31 -14.42 12.68
C ASP A 981 41.32 -14.59 11.51
N ALA A 982 41.81 -14.91 10.31
CA ALA A 982 40.99 -15.08 9.11
C ALA A 982 40.12 -16.36 9.14
N LEU A 983 40.68 -17.48 9.58
CA LEU A 983 40.00 -18.79 9.61
C LEU A 983 38.64 -18.79 10.36
N PRO A 984 38.53 -18.31 11.61
CA PRO A 984 37.25 -18.32 12.33
C PRO A 984 36.21 -17.41 11.69
N LEU A 985 36.64 -16.28 11.10
CA LEU A 985 35.75 -15.38 10.37
C LEU A 985 35.16 -16.05 9.13
N LEU A 986 35.98 -16.75 8.33
CA LEU A 986 35.54 -17.48 7.14
C LEU A 986 34.61 -18.64 7.48
N ALA A 987 34.94 -19.44 8.51
CA ALA A 987 34.07 -20.54 8.94
C ALA A 987 32.68 -20.04 9.37
N THR A 988 32.62 -18.92 10.09
CA THR A 988 31.36 -18.30 10.51
C THR A 988 30.64 -17.67 9.32
N ALA A 989 31.36 -17.01 8.40
CA ALA A 989 30.80 -16.44 7.19
C ALA A 989 30.12 -17.52 6.33
N ILE A 990 30.80 -18.66 6.11
CA ILE A 990 30.25 -19.79 5.36
C ILE A 990 28.99 -20.31 6.03
N ALA A 991 29.02 -20.60 7.34
CA ALA A 991 27.85 -21.14 8.05
C ALA A 991 26.63 -20.20 7.95
N VAL A 992 26.85 -18.88 8.11
CA VAL A 992 25.79 -17.87 8.02
C VAL A 992 25.25 -17.75 6.60
N CYS A 993 26.13 -17.64 5.60
CA CYS A 993 25.71 -17.53 4.20
C CYS A 993 25.04 -18.83 3.69
N GLU A 994 25.54 -20.01 4.09
CA GLU A 994 24.91 -21.31 3.77
C GLU A 994 23.50 -21.41 4.34
N GLN A 995 23.30 -21.00 5.59
CA GLN A 995 22.00 -21.05 6.23
C GLN A 995 21.01 -20.04 5.62
N ALA A 996 21.48 -18.83 5.30
CA ALA A 996 20.61 -17.74 4.83
C ALA A 996 20.35 -17.77 3.32
N LEU A 997 21.36 -18.13 2.52
CA LEU A 997 21.37 -17.99 1.06
C LEU A 997 21.53 -19.35 0.34
N GLY A 998 21.99 -20.38 1.06
CA GLY A 998 22.28 -21.70 0.52
C GLY A 998 23.76 -21.94 0.19
N PRO A 999 24.16 -23.21 -0.01
CA PRO A 999 25.55 -23.61 -0.24
C PRO A 999 26.13 -23.16 -1.58
N GLU A 1000 25.25 -22.78 -2.51
CA GLU A 1000 25.56 -22.47 -3.90
C GLU A 1000 25.53 -20.98 -4.21
N HIS A 1001 25.14 -20.14 -3.24
CA HIS A 1001 25.09 -18.71 -3.44
C HIS A 1001 26.49 -18.14 -3.70
N PRO A 1002 26.67 -17.16 -4.61
CA PRO A 1002 27.97 -16.56 -4.90
C PRO A 1002 28.76 -16.14 -3.66
N ASP A 1003 28.13 -15.45 -2.70
CA ASP A 1003 28.79 -15.03 -1.46
C ASP A 1003 29.25 -16.21 -0.59
N THR A 1004 28.52 -17.34 -0.63
CA THR A 1004 28.91 -18.57 0.06
C THR A 1004 30.12 -19.21 -0.63
N LEU A 1005 30.10 -19.27 -1.95
CA LEU A 1005 31.22 -19.78 -2.76
C LEU A 1005 32.46 -18.91 -2.59
N ASP A 1006 32.31 -17.59 -2.50
CA ASP A 1006 33.41 -16.65 -2.29
C ASP A 1006 34.08 -16.85 -0.91
N ALA A 1007 33.28 -16.98 0.16
CA ALA A 1007 33.79 -17.29 1.49
C ALA A 1007 34.49 -18.66 1.57
N ARG A 1008 33.95 -19.67 0.88
CA ARG A 1008 34.60 -20.99 0.72
C ARG A 1008 35.92 -20.87 -0.07
N GLY A 1009 35.98 -20.00 -1.08
CA GLY A 1009 37.19 -19.70 -1.84
C GLY A 1009 38.26 -19.04 -0.99
N GLY A 1010 37.89 -18.03 -0.19
CA GLY A 1010 38.78 -17.41 0.80
C GLY A 1010 39.33 -18.44 1.79
N LEU A 1011 38.49 -19.35 2.28
CA LEU A 1011 38.93 -20.45 3.16
C LEU A 1011 39.94 -21.36 2.46
N ALA A 1012 39.69 -21.73 1.20
CA ALA A 1012 40.60 -22.55 0.42
C ALA A 1012 41.98 -21.89 0.25
N LEU A 1013 42.01 -20.59 -0.06
CA LEU A 1013 43.26 -19.83 -0.19
C LEU A 1013 44.03 -19.76 1.13
N VAL A 1014 43.36 -19.48 2.25
CA VAL A 1014 44.01 -19.48 3.58
C VAL A 1014 44.58 -20.87 3.93
N HIS A 1015 43.90 -21.97 3.57
CA HIS A 1015 44.44 -23.32 3.75
C HIS A 1015 45.72 -23.56 2.95
N LEU A 1016 45.81 -23.04 1.71
CA LEU A 1016 47.03 -23.12 0.91
C LEU A 1016 48.17 -22.32 1.55
N ASP A 1017 47.91 -21.09 2.00
CA ASP A 1017 48.91 -20.21 2.61
C ASP A 1017 49.56 -20.80 3.87
N ILE A 1018 48.76 -21.49 4.70
CA ILE A 1018 49.26 -22.16 5.92
C ILE A 1018 49.85 -23.57 5.67
N GLY A 1019 49.98 -23.97 4.41
CA GLY A 1019 50.59 -25.24 4.00
C GLY A 1019 49.68 -26.47 4.11
N ARG A 1020 48.35 -26.29 4.23
CA ARG A 1020 47.36 -27.38 4.22
C ARG A 1020 46.85 -27.64 2.80
N ALA A 1021 47.78 -28.00 1.91
CA ALA A 1021 47.55 -28.18 0.48
C ALA A 1021 46.35 -29.09 0.13
N GLU A 1022 46.22 -30.26 0.75
CA GLU A 1022 45.12 -31.21 0.47
C GLU A 1022 43.73 -30.69 0.90
N GLU A 1023 43.66 -29.81 1.91
CA GLU A 1023 42.39 -29.18 2.31
C GLU A 1023 42.01 -28.08 1.31
N GLY A 1024 42.97 -27.24 0.93
CA GLY A 1024 42.78 -26.18 -0.06
C GLY A 1024 42.39 -26.71 -1.44
N LEU A 1025 43.08 -27.75 -1.94
CA LEU A 1025 42.78 -28.37 -3.23
C LEU A 1025 41.36 -28.95 -3.28
N ARG A 1026 40.95 -29.74 -2.28
CA ARG A 1026 39.60 -30.32 -2.22
C ARG A 1026 38.49 -29.25 -2.22
N LEU A 1027 38.72 -28.15 -1.51
CA LEU A 1027 37.78 -27.02 -1.50
C LEU A 1027 37.70 -26.36 -2.88
N LEU A 1028 38.84 -26.10 -3.53
CA LEU A 1028 38.90 -25.52 -4.87
C LEU A 1028 38.26 -26.41 -5.94
N GLU A 1029 38.50 -27.73 -5.91
CA GLU A 1029 37.84 -28.69 -6.81
C GLU A 1029 36.31 -28.64 -6.66
N SER A 1030 35.82 -28.65 -5.43
CA SER A 1030 34.39 -28.53 -5.16
C SER A 1030 33.84 -27.17 -5.64
N LEU A 1031 34.60 -26.09 -5.47
CA LEU A 1031 34.20 -24.74 -5.90
C LEU A 1031 34.15 -24.60 -7.42
N VAL A 1032 35.08 -25.22 -8.15
CA VAL A 1032 35.03 -25.26 -9.62
C VAL A 1032 33.79 -26.02 -10.07
N ALA A 1033 33.50 -27.19 -9.50
CA ALA A 1033 32.32 -27.97 -9.85
C ALA A 1033 31.01 -27.24 -9.52
N ASP A 1034 30.92 -26.61 -8.35
CA ASP A 1034 29.75 -25.81 -7.96
C ASP A 1034 29.60 -24.56 -8.83
N GLY A 1035 30.70 -23.84 -9.10
CA GLY A 1035 30.72 -22.66 -9.97
C GLY A 1035 30.29 -22.98 -11.41
N GLU A 1036 30.79 -24.06 -12.00
CA GLU A 1036 30.40 -24.50 -13.34
C GLU A 1036 28.91 -24.84 -13.42
N ARG A 1037 28.37 -25.49 -12.38
CA ARG A 1037 26.96 -25.89 -12.34
C ARG A 1037 26.01 -24.72 -12.10
N VAL A 1038 26.41 -23.76 -11.25
CA VAL A 1038 25.53 -22.67 -10.78
C VAL A 1038 25.68 -21.40 -11.60
N LEU A 1039 26.91 -21.05 -11.97
CA LEU A 1039 27.24 -19.80 -12.66
C LEU A 1039 27.65 -20.02 -14.12
N GLY A 1040 27.93 -21.27 -14.51
CA GLY A 1040 28.47 -21.62 -15.81
C GLY A 1040 30.01 -21.62 -15.86
N PRO A 1041 30.59 -22.29 -16.86
CA PRO A 1041 32.05 -22.40 -17.01
C PRO A 1041 32.73 -21.08 -17.37
N ASP A 1042 31.99 -20.15 -17.97
CA ASP A 1042 32.51 -18.88 -18.49
C ASP A 1042 32.39 -17.71 -17.49
N HIS A 1043 31.78 -17.94 -16.33
CA HIS A 1043 31.62 -16.90 -15.32
C HIS A 1043 32.97 -16.53 -14.66
N PRO A 1044 33.25 -15.24 -14.40
CA PRO A 1044 34.51 -14.77 -13.81
C PRO A 1044 34.90 -15.46 -12.50
N LEU A 1045 33.94 -15.77 -11.62
CA LEU A 1045 34.21 -16.49 -10.38
C LEU A 1045 34.66 -17.95 -10.64
N THR A 1046 33.98 -18.67 -11.53
CA THR A 1046 34.37 -20.03 -11.94
C THR A 1046 35.77 -20.04 -12.54
N ALA A 1047 36.04 -19.06 -13.40
CA ALA A 1047 37.35 -18.79 -13.97
C ALA A 1047 38.43 -18.54 -12.91
N ASN A 1048 38.11 -17.76 -11.87
CA ASN A 1048 39.02 -17.49 -10.76
C ASN A 1048 39.31 -18.76 -9.95
N TYR A 1049 38.29 -19.54 -9.61
CA TYR A 1049 38.47 -20.81 -8.90
C TYR A 1049 39.32 -21.80 -9.71
N ARG A 1050 39.12 -21.89 -11.03
CA ARG A 1050 39.96 -22.71 -11.93
C ARG A 1050 41.42 -22.22 -11.95
N CYS A 1051 41.63 -20.91 -11.94
CA CYS A 1051 42.98 -20.33 -11.86
C CYS A 1051 43.66 -20.65 -10.52
N CYS A 1052 42.96 -20.47 -9.40
CA CYS A 1052 43.48 -20.83 -8.08
C CYS A 1052 43.77 -22.33 -7.96
N LEU A 1053 42.88 -23.18 -8.51
CA LEU A 1053 43.08 -24.63 -8.55
C LEU A 1053 44.32 -24.99 -9.38
N LEU A 1054 44.46 -24.38 -10.56
CA LEU A 1054 45.62 -24.56 -11.43
C LEU A 1054 46.92 -24.25 -10.68
N VAL A 1055 47.02 -23.07 -10.07
CA VAL A 1055 48.22 -22.64 -9.35
C VAL A 1055 48.51 -23.58 -8.17
N ALA A 1056 47.49 -23.92 -7.38
CA ALA A 1056 47.65 -24.84 -6.25
C ALA A 1056 48.11 -26.24 -6.68
N GLN A 1057 47.60 -26.76 -7.79
CA GLN A 1057 48.01 -28.05 -8.36
C GLN A 1057 49.47 -27.98 -8.85
N MET A 1058 49.87 -26.88 -9.49
CA MET A 1058 51.26 -26.66 -9.92
C MET A 1058 52.23 -26.64 -8.73
N ASP A 1059 51.91 -25.88 -7.67
CA ASP A 1059 52.77 -25.74 -6.49
C ASP A 1059 52.90 -27.04 -5.67
N THR A 1060 51.90 -27.92 -5.77
CA THR A 1060 51.86 -29.20 -5.07
C THR A 1060 52.34 -30.38 -5.91
N GLY A 1061 52.70 -30.15 -7.18
CA GLY A 1061 53.24 -31.15 -8.09
C GLY A 1061 52.21 -32.01 -8.84
N HIS A 1062 50.92 -31.63 -8.81
CA HIS A 1062 49.84 -32.26 -9.58
C HIS A 1062 49.77 -31.73 -11.02
N THR A 1063 50.87 -31.84 -11.75
CA THR A 1063 51.08 -31.15 -13.05
C THR A 1063 50.15 -31.65 -14.16
N ASP A 1064 49.80 -32.93 -14.21
CA ASP A 1064 48.89 -33.47 -15.24
C ASP A 1064 47.45 -32.94 -15.06
N GLU A 1065 47.00 -32.83 -13.82
CA GLU A 1065 45.67 -32.29 -13.46
C GLU A 1065 45.60 -30.79 -13.74
N ALA A 1066 46.66 -30.05 -13.39
CA ALA A 1066 46.83 -28.64 -13.72
C ALA A 1066 46.73 -28.39 -15.23
N ILE A 1067 47.43 -29.18 -16.04
CA ILE A 1067 47.35 -29.08 -17.50
C ILE A 1067 45.91 -29.30 -17.98
N ALA A 1068 45.21 -30.31 -17.47
CA ALA A 1068 43.83 -30.58 -17.86
C ALA A 1068 42.89 -29.40 -17.54
N VAL A 1069 43.02 -28.78 -16.36
CA VAL A 1069 42.26 -27.58 -15.98
C VAL A 1069 42.58 -26.39 -16.89
N ALA A 1070 43.86 -26.18 -17.22
CA ALA A 1070 44.28 -25.08 -18.09
C ALA A 1070 43.83 -25.28 -19.55
N GLU A 1071 43.90 -26.50 -20.08
CA GLU A 1071 43.41 -26.85 -21.43
C GLU A 1071 41.91 -26.59 -21.54
N GLN A 1072 41.13 -27.10 -20.57
CA GLN A 1072 39.69 -26.89 -20.55
C GLN A 1072 39.35 -25.39 -20.43
N SER A 1073 40.05 -24.66 -19.56
CA SER A 1073 39.87 -23.22 -19.37
C SER A 1073 40.16 -22.40 -20.63
N ALA A 1074 41.12 -22.81 -21.45
CA ALA A 1074 41.45 -22.15 -22.71
C ALA A 1074 40.40 -22.47 -23.80
N VAL A 1075 39.93 -23.71 -23.88
CA VAL A 1075 38.90 -24.15 -24.83
C VAL A 1075 37.56 -23.47 -24.55
N ASP A 1076 37.13 -23.43 -23.29
CA ASP A 1076 35.87 -22.81 -22.89
C ASP A 1076 35.86 -21.32 -23.24
N ARG A 1077 36.92 -20.59 -22.86
CA ARG A 1077 37.05 -19.16 -23.17
C ARG A 1077 37.15 -18.87 -24.66
N GLU A 1078 37.86 -19.70 -25.42
CA GLU A 1078 37.91 -19.54 -26.88
C GLU A 1078 36.54 -19.76 -27.52
N ARG A 1079 35.73 -20.70 -27.01
CA ARG A 1079 34.36 -20.91 -27.45
C ARG A 1079 33.46 -19.73 -27.11
N ALA A 1080 33.57 -19.19 -25.90
CA ALA A 1080 32.67 -18.14 -25.40
C ALA A 1080 33.02 -16.74 -25.91
N LEU A 1081 34.30 -16.40 -25.96
CA LEU A 1081 34.78 -15.03 -26.19
C LEU A 1081 35.53 -14.89 -27.53
N GLY A 1082 35.91 -16.01 -28.15
CA GLY A 1082 36.73 -16.05 -29.35
C GLY A 1082 38.23 -16.13 -29.08
N ALA A 1083 38.98 -16.50 -30.11
CA ALA A 1083 40.42 -16.78 -30.03
C ALA A 1083 41.29 -15.55 -29.70
N ASP A 1084 40.84 -14.37 -30.11
CA ASP A 1084 41.56 -13.10 -29.97
C ASP A 1084 41.11 -12.31 -28.71
N HIS A 1085 40.24 -12.86 -27.86
CA HIS A 1085 39.82 -12.15 -26.65
C HIS A 1085 40.93 -12.13 -25.58
N PRO A 1086 41.18 -11.00 -24.86
CA PRO A 1086 42.23 -10.91 -23.85
C PRO A 1086 42.20 -12.03 -22.80
N GLN A 1087 41.02 -12.43 -22.32
CA GLN A 1087 40.90 -13.55 -21.37
C GLN A 1087 41.26 -14.91 -21.99
N THR A 1088 40.99 -15.12 -23.27
CA THR A 1088 41.40 -16.34 -23.98
C THR A 1088 42.92 -16.39 -24.09
N LEU A 1089 43.55 -15.25 -24.37
CA LEU A 1089 45.01 -15.11 -24.39
C LEU A 1089 45.61 -15.35 -22.99
N ALA A 1090 45.04 -14.75 -21.94
CA ALA A 1090 45.48 -14.98 -20.57
C ALA A 1090 45.38 -16.48 -20.17
N ALA A 1091 44.28 -17.16 -20.51
CA ALA A 1091 44.14 -18.59 -20.23
C ALA A 1091 45.13 -19.46 -21.03
N LYS A 1092 45.39 -19.12 -22.30
CA LYS A 1092 46.39 -19.80 -23.13
C LYS A 1092 47.82 -19.55 -22.63
N LEU A 1093 48.09 -18.38 -22.05
CA LEU A 1093 49.35 -18.08 -21.37
C LEU A 1093 49.51 -18.96 -20.13
N GLN A 1094 48.49 -19.06 -19.28
CA GLN A 1094 48.49 -19.96 -18.12
C GLN A 1094 48.70 -21.43 -18.53
N LEU A 1095 48.07 -21.88 -19.63
CA LEU A 1095 48.33 -23.19 -20.22
C LEU A 1095 49.78 -23.37 -20.65
N SER A 1096 50.39 -22.34 -21.25
CA SER A 1096 51.81 -22.40 -21.65
C SER A 1096 52.75 -22.49 -20.45
N VAL A 1097 52.42 -21.82 -19.34
CA VAL A 1097 53.17 -21.91 -18.07
C VAL A 1097 53.03 -23.32 -17.49
N ALA A 1098 51.82 -23.88 -17.46
CA ALA A 1098 51.60 -25.25 -16.99
C ALA A 1098 52.39 -26.27 -17.82
N TYR A 1099 52.41 -26.14 -19.15
CA TYR A 1099 53.27 -26.96 -20.01
C TYR A 1099 54.77 -26.76 -19.71
N GLY A 1100 55.21 -25.52 -19.51
CA GLY A 1100 56.61 -25.21 -19.21
C GLY A 1100 57.09 -25.86 -17.91
N SER A 1101 56.30 -25.76 -16.85
CA SER A 1101 56.60 -26.38 -15.55
C SER A 1101 56.52 -27.91 -15.56
N ALA A 1102 55.83 -28.51 -16.54
CA ALA A 1102 55.82 -29.95 -16.79
C ALA A 1102 56.93 -30.40 -17.77
N ASP A 1103 57.91 -29.53 -18.09
CA ASP A 1103 59.00 -29.78 -19.06
C ASP A 1103 58.50 -30.06 -20.50
N ARG A 1104 57.26 -29.67 -20.81
CA ARG A 1104 56.62 -29.78 -22.15
C ARG A 1104 56.84 -28.51 -22.97
N HIS A 1105 58.08 -28.04 -23.06
CA HIS A 1105 58.43 -26.77 -23.70
C HIS A 1105 58.04 -26.68 -25.20
N SER A 1106 57.92 -27.81 -25.90
CA SER A 1106 57.43 -27.85 -27.30
C SER A 1106 55.95 -27.50 -27.43
N ASP A 1107 55.15 -27.82 -26.42
CA ASP A 1107 53.72 -27.52 -26.40
C ASP A 1107 53.50 -26.07 -25.98
N ALA A 1108 54.24 -25.61 -24.96
CA ALA A 1108 54.29 -24.21 -24.54
C ALA A 1108 54.64 -23.29 -25.73
N ALA A 1109 55.74 -23.57 -26.45
CA ALA A 1109 56.17 -22.77 -27.60
C ALA A 1109 55.12 -22.75 -28.73
N ARG A 1110 54.37 -23.83 -28.94
CA ARG A 1110 53.29 -23.87 -29.96
C ARG A 1110 52.13 -22.95 -29.59
N VAL A 1111 51.67 -22.99 -28.34
CA VAL A 1111 50.59 -22.13 -27.86
C VAL A 1111 51.02 -20.66 -27.90
N LEU A 1112 52.22 -20.36 -27.39
CA LEU A 1112 52.78 -19.02 -27.33
C LEU A 1112 53.01 -18.40 -28.73
N ALA A 1113 53.47 -19.18 -29.70
CA ALA A 1113 53.64 -18.70 -31.08
C ALA A 1113 52.29 -18.34 -31.75
N PHE A 1114 51.24 -19.12 -31.49
CA PHE A 1114 49.90 -18.80 -31.96
C PHE A 1114 49.34 -17.55 -31.27
N MET A 1115 49.52 -17.46 -29.94
CA MET A 1115 49.08 -16.30 -29.15
C MET A 1115 49.75 -15.00 -29.56
N LEU A 1116 51.04 -15.02 -29.91
CA LEU A 1116 51.78 -13.81 -30.25
C LEU A 1116 51.08 -13.02 -31.37
N GLY A 1117 50.67 -13.70 -32.44
CA GLY A 1117 49.96 -13.05 -33.55
C GLY A 1117 48.59 -12.50 -33.16
N ALA A 1118 47.89 -13.14 -32.22
CA ALA A 1118 46.62 -12.63 -31.68
C ALA A 1118 46.86 -11.42 -30.76
N SER A 1119 47.82 -11.50 -29.84
CA SER A 1119 48.20 -10.42 -28.94
C SER A 1119 48.64 -9.16 -29.71
N GLU A 1120 49.38 -9.31 -30.81
CA GLU A 1120 49.77 -8.19 -31.68
C GLU A 1120 48.58 -7.50 -32.35
N ARG A 1121 47.54 -8.25 -32.73
CA ARG A 1121 46.30 -7.66 -33.29
C ARG A 1121 45.47 -6.94 -32.25
N VAL A 1122 45.40 -7.51 -31.04
CA VAL A 1122 44.49 -7.06 -29.97
C VAL A 1122 45.09 -5.91 -29.19
N HIS A 1123 46.33 -6.08 -28.73
CA HIS A 1123 47.02 -5.15 -27.85
C HIS A 1123 48.03 -4.27 -28.59
N GLY A 1124 48.51 -4.73 -29.75
CA GLY A 1124 49.59 -4.09 -30.49
C GLY A 1124 50.96 -4.73 -30.21
N PRO A 1125 51.95 -4.52 -31.11
CA PRO A 1125 53.23 -5.22 -31.06
C PRO A 1125 54.16 -4.81 -29.91
N GLU A 1126 53.84 -3.72 -29.21
CA GLU A 1126 54.66 -3.11 -28.17
C GLU A 1126 53.95 -3.09 -26.81
N HIS A 1127 52.75 -3.64 -26.71
CA HIS A 1127 51.99 -3.66 -25.46
C HIS A 1127 52.61 -4.63 -24.46
N SER A 1128 52.52 -4.35 -23.16
CA SER A 1128 53.09 -5.15 -22.07
C SER A 1128 52.71 -6.63 -22.16
N GLU A 1129 51.43 -6.94 -22.36
CA GLU A 1129 50.93 -8.31 -22.59
C GLU A 1129 51.61 -9.02 -23.78
N THR A 1130 51.78 -8.32 -24.91
CA THR A 1130 52.48 -8.88 -26.08
C THR A 1130 53.95 -9.14 -25.77
N VAL A 1131 54.58 -8.25 -25.00
CA VAL A 1131 55.97 -8.40 -24.55
C VAL A 1131 56.13 -9.59 -23.60
N LEU A 1132 55.16 -9.82 -22.72
CA LEU A 1132 55.14 -10.97 -21.82
C LEU A 1132 55.03 -12.30 -22.61
N VAL A 1133 54.19 -12.33 -23.66
CA VAL A 1133 54.10 -13.49 -24.58
C VAL A 1133 55.43 -13.70 -25.32
N LEU A 1134 56.11 -12.64 -25.77
CA LEU A 1134 57.44 -12.72 -26.40
C LEU A 1134 58.48 -13.33 -25.44
N MET A 1135 58.52 -12.87 -24.19
CA MET A 1135 59.43 -13.38 -23.16
C MET A 1135 59.17 -14.85 -22.86
N ALA A 1136 57.91 -15.24 -22.63
CA ALA A 1136 57.55 -16.63 -22.38
C ALA A 1136 57.88 -17.55 -23.56
N LEU A 1137 57.70 -17.07 -24.80
CA LEU A 1137 58.08 -17.81 -26.01
C LEU A 1137 59.60 -17.95 -26.13
N ALA A 1138 60.36 -16.88 -25.88
CA ALA A 1138 61.82 -16.91 -25.89
C ALA A 1138 62.36 -17.92 -24.86
N ASN A 1139 61.85 -17.89 -23.63
CA ASN A 1139 62.22 -18.84 -22.58
C ASN A 1139 61.95 -20.30 -23.01
N SER A 1140 60.78 -20.57 -23.59
CA SER A 1140 60.42 -21.91 -24.08
C SER A 1140 61.31 -22.37 -25.24
N LEU A 1141 61.69 -21.45 -26.15
CA LEU A 1141 62.61 -21.75 -27.26
C LEU A 1141 64.05 -22.00 -26.76
N CYS A 1142 64.51 -21.24 -25.77
CA CYS A 1142 65.78 -21.46 -25.10
C CYS A 1142 65.85 -22.83 -24.44
N ALA A 1143 64.79 -23.24 -23.71
CA ALA A 1143 64.72 -24.57 -23.11
C ALA A 1143 64.74 -25.72 -24.16
N LEU A 1144 64.22 -25.47 -25.37
CA LEU A 1144 64.29 -26.41 -26.50
C LEU A 1144 65.63 -26.39 -27.26
N GLY A 1145 66.58 -25.55 -26.87
CA GLY A 1145 67.86 -25.38 -27.56
C GLY A 1145 67.78 -24.58 -28.88
N ARG A 1146 66.67 -23.90 -29.15
CA ARG A 1146 66.46 -23.04 -30.33
C ARG A 1146 66.92 -21.61 -30.08
N TYR A 1147 68.19 -21.46 -29.71
CA TYR A 1147 68.73 -20.20 -29.19
C TYR A 1147 68.70 -19.02 -30.18
N GLU A 1148 68.90 -19.24 -31.48
CA GLU A 1148 68.82 -18.16 -32.49
C GLU A 1148 67.41 -17.57 -32.61
N ASP A 1149 66.38 -18.42 -32.51
CA ASP A 1149 64.99 -17.98 -32.55
C ASP A 1149 64.60 -17.23 -31.26
N ALA A 1150 65.11 -17.69 -30.10
CA ALA A 1150 64.93 -17.01 -28.82
C ALA A 1150 65.61 -15.62 -28.82
N LEU A 1151 66.83 -15.53 -29.36
CA LEU A 1151 67.61 -14.30 -29.46
C LEU A 1151 66.84 -13.19 -30.18
N ALA A 1152 66.22 -13.51 -31.32
CA ALA A 1152 65.44 -12.54 -32.10
C ALA A 1152 64.24 -11.97 -31.32
N LEU A 1153 63.63 -12.77 -30.44
CA LEU A 1153 62.53 -12.32 -29.58
C LEU A 1153 63.05 -11.51 -28.39
N GLU A 1154 64.14 -11.93 -27.75
CA GLU A 1154 64.78 -11.23 -26.63
C GLU A 1154 65.31 -9.85 -27.03
N GLU A 1155 65.91 -9.71 -28.23
CA GLU A 1155 66.32 -8.41 -28.78
C GLU A 1155 65.13 -7.48 -28.98
N ARG A 1156 64.00 -8.03 -29.44
CA ARG A 1156 62.76 -7.28 -29.63
C ARG A 1156 62.14 -6.85 -28.29
N VAL A 1157 62.16 -7.70 -27.28
CA VAL A 1157 61.75 -7.38 -25.90
C VAL A 1157 62.63 -6.25 -25.35
N LEU A 1158 63.95 -6.41 -25.41
CA LEU A 1158 64.91 -5.42 -24.90
C LEU A 1158 64.73 -4.06 -25.56
N THR A 1159 64.62 -4.02 -26.89
CA THR A 1159 64.39 -2.76 -27.63
C THR A 1159 63.08 -2.08 -27.21
N THR A 1160 62.03 -2.87 -26.96
CA THR A 1160 60.73 -2.36 -26.54
C THR A 1160 60.80 -1.79 -25.12
N HIS A 1161 61.38 -2.54 -24.18
CA HIS A 1161 61.59 -2.13 -22.79
C HIS A 1161 62.50 -0.90 -22.67
N GLU A 1162 63.62 -0.83 -23.41
CA GLU A 1162 64.50 0.35 -23.41
C GLU A 1162 63.77 1.63 -23.85
N ARG A 1163 62.86 1.52 -24.83
CA ARG A 1163 62.10 2.68 -25.30
C ARG A 1163 60.96 3.07 -24.35
N GLN A 1164 60.26 2.10 -23.76
CA GLN A 1164 59.06 2.36 -22.95
C GLN A 1164 59.38 2.62 -21.47
N LEU A 1165 60.27 1.82 -20.90
CA LEU A 1165 60.60 1.81 -19.47
C LEU A 1165 61.95 2.50 -19.19
N GLY A 1166 62.79 2.63 -20.22
CA GLY A 1166 64.14 3.16 -20.10
C GLY A 1166 65.19 2.08 -19.81
N PRO A 1167 66.48 2.37 -20.01
CA PRO A 1167 67.58 1.41 -19.85
C PRO A 1167 67.79 0.91 -18.41
N ASP A 1168 67.29 1.66 -17.43
CA ASP A 1168 67.54 1.45 -15.99
C ASP A 1168 66.39 0.70 -15.29
N HIS A 1169 65.28 0.46 -15.99
CA HIS A 1169 64.14 -0.24 -15.40
C HIS A 1169 64.49 -1.72 -15.15
N PRO A 1170 64.04 -2.32 -14.02
CA PRO A 1170 64.32 -3.73 -13.71
C PRO A 1170 64.04 -4.69 -14.87
N ASP A 1171 62.85 -4.61 -15.48
CA ASP A 1171 62.47 -5.46 -16.61
C ASP A 1171 63.36 -5.28 -17.86
N THR A 1172 63.95 -4.10 -18.05
CA THR A 1172 64.91 -3.85 -19.14
C THR A 1172 66.25 -4.51 -18.84
N ILE A 1173 66.69 -4.41 -17.58
CA ILE A 1173 67.92 -5.05 -17.11
C ILE A 1173 67.79 -6.58 -17.15
N ASP A 1174 66.62 -7.13 -16.79
CA ASP A 1174 66.37 -8.56 -16.81
C ASP A 1174 66.21 -9.11 -18.23
N ALA A 1175 65.60 -8.35 -19.14
CA ALA A 1175 65.62 -8.68 -20.57
C ALA A 1175 67.07 -8.73 -21.13
N ARG A 1176 67.92 -7.77 -20.74
CA ARG A 1176 69.34 -7.74 -21.11
C ARG A 1176 70.11 -8.92 -20.51
N SER A 1177 69.79 -9.30 -19.29
CA SER A 1177 70.35 -10.48 -18.61
C SER A 1177 69.97 -11.78 -19.33
N SER A 1178 68.70 -11.92 -19.70
CA SER A 1178 68.18 -13.08 -20.46
C SER A 1178 68.89 -13.21 -21.82
N LEU A 1179 69.02 -12.09 -22.55
CA LEU A 1179 69.77 -12.03 -23.81
C LEU A 1179 71.25 -12.46 -23.61
N ALA A 1180 71.88 -12.02 -22.52
CA ALA A 1180 73.26 -12.41 -22.21
C ALA A 1180 73.41 -13.91 -21.89
N ILE A 1181 72.40 -14.52 -21.26
CA ILE A 1181 72.34 -15.97 -21.02
C ILE A 1181 72.26 -16.70 -22.38
N THR A 1182 71.38 -16.26 -23.28
CA THR A 1182 71.22 -16.87 -24.62
C THR A 1182 72.49 -16.76 -25.47
N HIS A 1183 73.18 -15.60 -25.48
CA HIS A 1183 74.50 -15.47 -26.13
C HIS A 1183 75.55 -16.41 -25.53
N THR A 1184 75.51 -16.66 -24.22
CA THR A 1184 76.42 -17.61 -23.55
C THR A 1184 76.17 -19.03 -24.04
N LEU A 1185 74.89 -19.43 -24.14
CA LEU A 1185 74.47 -20.75 -24.63
C LEU A 1185 74.81 -20.97 -26.12
N LEU A 1186 74.82 -19.90 -26.93
CA LEU A 1186 75.30 -19.90 -28.32
C LEU A 1186 76.83 -19.91 -28.48
N GLY A 1187 77.59 -19.82 -27.37
CA GLY A 1187 79.05 -19.73 -27.40
C GLY A 1187 79.59 -18.35 -27.83
N ARG A 1188 78.74 -17.32 -27.92
CA ARG A 1188 79.12 -15.95 -28.28
C ARG A 1188 79.57 -15.18 -27.04
N HIS A 1189 80.67 -15.64 -26.44
CA HIS A 1189 81.11 -15.21 -25.11
C HIS A 1189 81.47 -13.71 -25.02
N GLU A 1190 81.96 -13.07 -26.08
CA GLU A 1190 82.27 -11.63 -26.10
C GLU A 1190 81.01 -10.75 -26.02
N GLU A 1191 79.94 -11.14 -26.70
CA GLU A 1191 78.65 -10.44 -26.68
C GLU A 1191 77.95 -10.63 -25.33
N ALA A 1192 77.95 -11.86 -24.81
CA ALA A 1192 77.44 -12.17 -23.48
C ALA A 1192 78.17 -11.38 -22.37
N LEU A 1193 79.50 -11.24 -22.47
CA LEU A 1193 80.27 -10.45 -21.52
C LEU A 1193 79.88 -8.96 -21.58
N ARG A 1194 79.76 -8.37 -22.78
CA ARG A 1194 79.34 -6.97 -22.93
C ARG A 1194 77.99 -6.71 -22.28
N LEU A 1195 77.00 -7.58 -22.52
CA LEU A 1195 75.67 -7.45 -21.93
C LEU A 1195 75.69 -7.63 -20.39
N ARG A 1196 76.47 -8.59 -19.86
CA ARG A 1196 76.63 -8.78 -18.41
C ARG A 1196 77.33 -7.62 -17.72
N GLU A 1197 78.31 -7.00 -18.36
CA GLU A 1197 78.97 -5.78 -17.85
C GLU A 1197 78.02 -4.58 -17.83
N GLN A 1198 77.14 -4.48 -18.83
CA GLN A 1198 76.05 -3.49 -18.83
C GLN A 1198 75.05 -3.75 -17.70
N VAL A 1199 74.56 -4.99 -17.54
CA VAL A 1199 73.67 -5.38 -16.44
C VAL A 1199 74.31 -5.09 -15.07
N LEU A 1200 75.59 -5.41 -14.88
CA LEU A 1200 76.33 -5.10 -13.66
C LEU A 1200 76.41 -3.58 -13.41
N SER A 1201 76.73 -2.80 -14.44
CA SER A 1201 76.78 -1.34 -14.36
C SER A 1201 75.41 -0.76 -13.98
N ASP A 1202 74.34 -1.26 -14.60
CA ASP A 1202 72.97 -0.79 -14.37
C ASP A 1202 72.48 -1.17 -12.97
N ARG A 1203 72.65 -2.43 -12.53
CA ARG A 1203 72.30 -2.86 -11.16
C ARG A 1203 73.14 -2.16 -10.09
N THR A 1204 74.42 -1.89 -10.34
CA THR A 1204 75.26 -1.11 -9.43
C THR A 1204 74.74 0.32 -9.26
N ARG A 1205 74.23 0.91 -10.34
CA ARG A 1205 73.67 2.26 -10.35
C ARG A 1205 72.28 2.33 -9.70
N THR A 1206 71.42 1.33 -9.91
CA THR A 1206 70.04 1.33 -9.41
C THR A 1206 69.89 0.75 -8.01
N LEU A 1207 70.56 -0.36 -7.70
CA LEU A 1207 70.42 -1.11 -6.44
C LEU A 1207 71.63 -0.94 -5.51
N GLY A 1208 72.74 -0.41 -6.02
CA GLY A 1208 74.00 -0.27 -5.29
C GLY A 1208 74.89 -1.52 -5.38
N PRO A 1209 76.20 -1.37 -5.07
CA PRO A 1209 77.21 -2.42 -5.29
C PRO A 1209 77.06 -3.65 -4.39
N ASN A 1210 76.31 -3.56 -3.28
CA ASN A 1210 76.18 -4.62 -2.28
C ASN A 1210 74.81 -5.34 -2.33
N HIS A 1211 73.93 -4.97 -3.26
CA HIS A 1211 72.65 -5.65 -3.43
C HIS A 1211 72.89 -7.09 -3.94
N PRO A 1212 72.14 -8.11 -3.47
CA PRO A 1212 72.30 -9.50 -3.91
C PRO A 1212 72.36 -9.65 -5.44
N ASP A 1213 71.42 -9.03 -6.14
CA ASP A 1213 71.33 -9.10 -7.61
C ASP A 1213 72.50 -8.41 -8.33
N THR A 1214 73.13 -7.40 -7.70
CA THR A 1214 74.33 -6.74 -8.22
C THR A 1214 75.56 -7.62 -8.02
N LEU A 1215 75.66 -8.30 -6.89
CA LEU A 1215 76.73 -9.26 -6.61
C LEU A 1215 76.63 -10.47 -7.53
N GLU A 1216 75.42 -10.98 -7.76
CA GLU A 1216 75.17 -12.05 -8.73
C GLU A 1216 75.56 -11.63 -10.15
N ALA A 1217 75.18 -10.42 -10.57
CA ALA A 1217 75.60 -9.88 -11.86
C ALA A 1217 77.14 -9.73 -11.95
N ALA A 1218 77.81 -9.38 -10.85
CA ALA A 1218 79.27 -9.29 -10.79
C ALA A 1218 79.94 -10.66 -10.94
N ASP A 1219 79.41 -11.67 -10.27
CA ASP A 1219 79.87 -13.06 -10.37
C ASP A 1219 79.66 -13.62 -11.77
N LEU A 1220 78.49 -13.37 -12.38
CA LEU A 1220 78.18 -13.79 -13.75
C LEU A 1220 79.09 -13.09 -14.78
N ALA A 1221 79.39 -11.80 -14.60
CA ALA A 1221 80.33 -11.06 -15.45
C ALA A 1221 81.78 -11.54 -15.25
N ALA A 1222 82.18 -11.87 -14.02
CA ALA A 1222 83.50 -12.43 -13.72
C ALA A 1222 83.68 -13.85 -14.31
N ALA A 1223 82.65 -14.68 -14.22
CA ALA A 1223 82.62 -16.00 -14.85
C ALA A 1223 82.76 -15.91 -16.38
N SER A 1224 82.07 -14.96 -17.02
CA SER A 1224 82.21 -14.71 -18.46
C SER A 1224 83.60 -14.22 -18.85
N ARG A 1225 84.24 -13.36 -18.02
CA ARG A 1225 85.64 -12.94 -18.24
C ARG A 1225 86.61 -14.13 -18.17
N SER A 1226 86.40 -15.04 -17.23
CA SER A 1226 87.24 -16.23 -17.09
C SER A 1226 87.08 -17.21 -18.27
N ALA A 1227 85.91 -17.26 -18.89
CA ALA A 1227 85.63 -18.15 -20.03
C ALA A 1227 86.32 -17.69 -21.34
N LEU A 1228 86.63 -16.41 -21.48
CA LEU A 1228 87.30 -15.83 -22.67
C LEU A 1228 88.83 -15.97 -22.66
N GLY A 1229 89.44 -16.35 -21.53
CA GLY A 1229 90.91 -16.39 -21.37
C GLY A 1229 91.58 -15.01 -21.36
N PRO A 1230 92.87 -14.89 -21.01
CA PRO A 1230 93.56 -13.60 -20.98
C PRO A 1230 93.73 -13.02 -22.40
N PRO A 1231 93.67 -11.70 -22.57
CA PRO A 1231 93.69 -11.05 -23.89
C PRO A 1231 95.04 -11.26 -24.60
N ASP A 1232 94.97 -11.65 -25.87
CA ASP A 1232 96.13 -11.78 -26.76
C ASP A 1232 96.73 -10.39 -27.02
N SER A 1233 97.92 -10.16 -26.47
CA SER A 1233 98.65 -8.90 -26.57
C SER A 1233 99.43 -8.82 -27.89
N THR A 1234 98.84 -8.28 -28.95
CA THR A 1234 99.62 -7.68 -30.04
C THR A 1234 98.98 -6.42 -30.62
N HIS A 1235 99.56 -5.29 -30.18
CA HIS A 1235 99.87 -4.08 -30.96
C HIS A 1235 98.82 -2.97 -31.17
N PRO A 1236 99.28 -1.70 -31.21
CA PRO A 1236 98.96 -0.75 -30.16
C PRO A 1236 98.17 0.47 -30.63
N VAL A 1237 97.61 1.14 -29.62
CA VAL A 1237 97.01 2.47 -29.63
C VAL A 1237 97.93 3.53 -30.23
N GLU A 1238 97.37 4.44 -31.03
CA GLU A 1238 97.78 5.84 -31.14
C GLU A 1238 96.61 6.71 -31.69
N PRO A 1239 96.58 8.03 -31.45
CA PRO A 1239 95.82 8.58 -30.32
C PRO A 1239 94.85 9.73 -30.69
N THR A 1240 93.91 9.99 -29.76
CA THR A 1240 93.19 11.25 -29.44
C THR A 1240 93.02 12.36 -30.48
N GLU A 1241 91.76 12.75 -30.70
CA GLU A 1241 91.25 14.10 -30.38
C GLU A 1241 89.77 14.03 -29.97
#